data_AF-A0A3Q2LH50-F1
#
_entry.id   AF-A0A3Q2LH50-F1
#
_cell.length_a   1.000
_cell.length_b   1.000
_cell.length_c   1.000
_cell.angle_alpha   90.00
_cell.angle_beta   90.00
_cell.angle_gamma   90.00
#
_symmetry.space_group_name_H-M   'P 1'
#
loop_
_entity.id
_entity.type
_entity.pdbx_description
1 polymer ?
#
loop_
_entity_poly.entity_id
_entity_poly.type
_entity_poly.pdbx_seq_one_letter_code
_entity_poly.pdbx_strand_id
1 'polypeptide(L)'
;MSRNEEGPEQRQQASEADATATAFRASEHQHIRYNPLQDEWVLVSAHRMKRPWQGQVEPSLLKTVPRHDPHNPLCPGATRANGEVNPHYDGTFLFDNDFPALQPDAPNPGPSDHPLFQAEAARGVCKVMCFHPWSDVTLPLMSVPEIRAVVDAWASVIEELGAQYPWVQIFENKGAMMGCSNPHPHCQVWASSFLPDVAQREERSQQAYQSQHGEPLLMEYGRQELLRKERLVLTSEHWLVLVPFWAVWPFQTLLLPRRHVRRLPELTSAERDDLASIMKKLLTKYDNLFETSFPYSMGWHGAPTGSEAGANWDHWQLHAHYYPPLLRSATVRKFMVGYEMLAQAQRDLTPEQMSSSYSGLSRVLVAVATALVSASSPCPQAWGPPGVQYGQPGRSMTLCCPGVTAGAPVSWFRDGETRLLQGPGSGLGHELVLARADSADEGTYICQTLDGALGGMVTLQLGYPPARPVVSCRAADYENFSCTWSPSQVSGLPTRYLTSYRKKTVPGADGQRMSPSTGPWPCPQDPPGAARCVVHGAEFWSQYRINVTEVNPLGASTRLLDVSLQNILRPDPPQGLRVESVPGYPRRLHASWTYPASWPRQPHFLLKFRLQYRPAQHPAWSTVEPAGLEEVITDAVAGLPHAVRVSARDFLDAGTWSAWSPEAWGTPSTDHRDPLEQMAVLASLGIFSFLGLAAGALALGLWLRLRPGGKDGPQKPGFLAPMIPVDKLPGAPNL
;
A
#
# COMPACT_ATOMS: atom_id res chain seq x y z
N MET A 1 -37.14 44.16 56.62
CA MET A 1 -36.79 42.72 56.61
C MET A 1 -35.39 42.58 56.04
N SER A 2 -34.64 41.66 56.62
CA SER A 2 -33.21 41.69 56.85
C SER A 2 -32.31 41.50 55.62
N ARG A 3 -31.09 42.05 55.75
CA ARG A 3 -29.90 41.78 54.94
C ARG A 3 -29.61 40.28 54.84
N ASN A 4 -29.02 39.85 53.73
CA ASN A 4 -27.81 39.05 53.76
C ASN A 4 -26.95 39.33 52.52
N GLU A 5 -25.66 39.51 52.80
CA GLU A 5 -24.54 39.76 51.91
C GLU A 5 -24.13 38.44 51.22
N GLU A 6 -23.77 38.51 49.94
CA GLU A 6 -22.86 37.54 49.32
C GLU A 6 -21.62 38.30 48.81
N GLY A 7 -20.45 37.83 49.22
CA GLY A 7 -19.19 38.57 49.26
C GLY A 7 -18.41 38.67 47.93
N PRO A 8 -17.23 39.34 47.95
CA PRO A 8 -16.42 39.62 46.77
C PRO A 8 -15.76 38.39 46.14
N GLU A 9 -15.78 37.23 46.81
CA GLU A 9 -15.08 36.02 46.38
C GLU A 9 -15.69 35.34 45.14
N GLN A 10 -16.96 35.57 44.82
CA GLN A 10 -17.57 35.01 43.62
C GLN A 10 -17.26 35.80 42.34
N ARG A 11 -16.73 37.02 42.45
CA ARG A 11 -16.26 37.79 41.26
C ARG A 11 -14.81 37.49 40.88
N GLN A 12 -14.06 36.80 41.73
CA GLN A 12 -12.69 36.36 41.42
C GLN A 12 -12.61 34.92 40.90
N GLN A 13 -13.63 34.07 41.14
CA GLN A 13 -13.71 32.74 40.53
C GLN A 13 -14.23 32.72 39.09
N ALA A 14 -14.81 33.83 38.61
CA ALA A 14 -15.23 33.96 37.22
C ALA A 14 -14.09 34.37 36.26
N SER A 15 -12.87 34.64 36.77
CA SER A 15 -11.70 34.98 35.92
C SER A 15 -10.54 33.98 36.00
N GLU A 16 -10.69 32.83 36.66
CA GLU A 16 -9.71 31.74 36.64
C GLU A 16 -10.20 30.49 35.87
N ALA A 17 -11.45 30.49 35.41
CA ALA A 17 -12.01 29.40 34.60
C ALA A 17 -11.71 29.49 33.10
N ASP A 18 -10.97 30.51 32.65
CA ASP A 18 -10.67 30.75 31.22
C ASP A 18 -9.17 30.66 30.85
N ALA A 19 -8.37 29.96 31.68
CA ALA A 19 -6.92 29.85 31.48
C ALA A 19 -6.37 28.41 31.43
N THR A 20 -7.16 27.44 30.97
CA THR A 20 -6.60 26.23 30.34
C THR A 20 -6.77 26.31 28.83
N ALA A 21 -6.10 27.28 28.21
CA ALA A 21 -5.86 27.22 26.77
C ALA A 21 -5.08 25.93 26.50
N THR A 22 -5.72 24.95 25.88
CA THR A 22 -5.07 23.75 25.37
C THR A 22 -3.93 24.18 24.45
N ALA A 23 -2.68 24.02 24.91
CA ALA A 23 -1.51 24.45 24.15
C ALA A 23 -1.51 23.81 22.75
N PHE A 24 -1.26 24.61 21.71
CA PHE A 24 -1.27 24.12 20.34
C PHE A 24 -0.19 23.04 20.13
N ARG A 25 -0.58 21.89 19.57
CA ARG A 25 0.31 20.79 19.20
C ARG A 25 0.20 20.50 17.72
N ALA A 26 1.26 20.79 16.95
CA ALA A 26 1.29 20.58 15.50
C ALA A 26 1.11 19.10 15.09
N SER A 27 1.41 18.15 15.98
CA SER A 27 1.22 16.71 15.78
C SER A 27 -0.23 16.24 15.94
N GLU A 28 -1.11 17.10 16.44
CA GLU A 28 -2.49 16.77 16.78
C GLU A 28 -3.46 17.73 16.06
N HIS A 29 -3.31 19.03 16.28
CA HIS A 29 -4.24 20.04 15.78
C HIS A 29 -4.04 20.37 14.30
N GLN A 30 -5.16 20.62 13.62
CA GLN A 30 -5.15 21.11 12.25
C GLN A 30 -4.53 22.51 12.19
N HIS A 31 -3.72 22.74 11.16
CA HIS A 31 -3.09 24.04 10.91
C HIS A 31 -2.75 24.18 9.43
N ILE A 32 -2.43 25.40 9.01
CA ILE A 32 -1.94 25.66 7.65
C ILE A 32 -0.44 25.96 7.69
N ARG A 33 0.30 25.50 6.67
CA ARG A 33 1.72 25.78 6.49
C ARG A 33 1.93 26.49 5.17
N TYR A 34 2.76 27.52 5.17
CA TYR A 34 3.05 28.31 3.98
C TYR A 34 4.21 27.71 3.18
N ASN A 35 4.05 27.62 1.87
CA ASN A 35 5.07 27.32 0.89
C ASN A 35 5.63 28.65 0.34
N PRO A 36 6.79 29.11 0.82
CA PRO A 36 7.35 30.38 0.38
C PRO A 36 7.90 30.33 -1.04
N LEU A 37 8.14 29.13 -1.60
CA LEU A 37 8.67 28.96 -2.94
C LEU A 37 7.59 29.12 -4.02
N GLN A 38 6.36 28.64 -3.75
CA GLN A 38 5.26 28.72 -4.73
C GLN A 38 4.12 29.67 -4.32
N ASP A 39 4.24 30.32 -3.16
CA ASP A 39 3.26 31.27 -2.60
C ASP A 39 1.87 30.64 -2.40
N GLU A 40 1.84 29.51 -1.69
CA GLU A 40 0.61 28.75 -1.43
C GLU A 40 0.56 28.22 0.00
N TRP A 41 -0.65 27.85 0.45
CA TRP A 41 -0.88 27.27 1.78
C TRP A 41 -1.26 25.80 1.68
N VAL A 42 -0.78 25.00 2.64
CA VAL A 42 -1.08 23.58 2.77
C VAL A 42 -1.79 23.32 4.09
N LEU A 43 -2.97 22.72 4.03
CA LEU A 43 -3.70 22.25 5.20
C LEU A 43 -3.07 20.97 5.75
N VAL A 44 -2.63 21.01 7.00
CA VAL A 44 -2.08 19.86 7.73
C VAL A 44 -3.12 19.36 8.73
N SER A 45 -3.55 18.12 8.55
CA SER A 45 -4.56 17.48 9.40
C SER A 45 -3.98 16.20 10.01
N ALA A 46 -3.11 16.34 11.02
CA ALA A 46 -2.29 15.26 11.57
C ALA A 46 -3.07 14.04 12.10
N HIS A 47 -4.35 14.18 12.42
CA HIS A 47 -5.22 13.09 12.87
C HIS A 47 -5.83 12.24 11.74
N ARG A 48 -5.78 12.71 10.48
CA ARG A 48 -6.57 12.10 9.39
C ARG A 48 -6.09 10.71 8.98
N MET A 49 -4.84 10.34 9.29
CA MET A 49 -4.35 8.97 9.13
C MET A 49 -5.12 7.92 9.94
N LYS A 50 -5.78 8.33 11.03
CA LYS A 50 -6.63 7.44 11.83
C LYS A 50 -7.93 7.08 11.11
N ARG A 51 -8.30 7.80 10.04
CA ARG A 51 -9.49 7.48 9.24
C ARG A 51 -9.27 6.15 8.51
N PRO A 52 -10.18 5.17 8.61
CA PRO A 52 -10.08 3.93 7.84
C PRO A 52 -10.11 4.24 6.34
N TRP A 53 -9.15 3.68 5.59
CA TRP A 53 -9.13 3.77 4.13
C TRP A 53 -9.90 2.58 3.55
N GLN A 54 -11.01 2.85 2.86
CA GLN A 54 -11.85 1.86 2.18
C GLN A 54 -11.83 2.05 0.65
N GLY A 55 -10.94 2.91 0.14
CA GLY A 55 -10.82 3.20 -1.29
C GLY A 55 -9.97 2.18 -2.04
N GLN A 56 -9.68 2.49 -3.29
CA GLN A 56 -8.93 1.63 -4.21
C GLN A 56 -7.62 1.11 -3.58
N VAL A 57 -7.36 -0.18 -3.78
CA VAL A 57 -6.13 -0.88 -3.43
C VAL A 57 -5.50 -1.30 -4.75
N GLU A 58 -4.28 -0.83 -5.01
CA GLU A 58 -3.59 -1.11 -6.27
C GLU A 58 -3.16 -2.57 -6.32
N PRO A 59 -3.37 -3.28 -7.45
CA PRO A 59 -2.99 -4.67 -7.57
C PRO A 59 -1.46 -4.84 -7.56
N SER A 60 -0.94 -5.70 -6.68
CA SER A 60 0.47 -6.09 -6.62
C SER A 60 0.82 -7.09 -7.72
N LEU A 61 0.65 -6.73 -8.99
CA LEU A 61 1.10 -7.56 -10.10
C LEU A 61 2.56 -7.21 -10.40
N LEU A 62 3.49 -7.94 -9.78
CA LEU A 62 4.88 -8.01 -10.22
C LEU A 62 4.91 -8.68 -11.60
N LYS A 63 4.64 -7.93 -12.67
CA LYS A 63 4.97 -8.38 -14.03
C LYS A 63 6.48 -8.35 -14.16
N THR A 64 7.09 -9.50 -14.42
CA THR A 64 8.50 -9.57 -14.78
C THR A 64 8.73 -8.77 -16.05
N VAL A 65 9.53 -7.71 -15.98
CA VAL A 65 9.92 -6.92 -17.16
C VAL A 65 11.11 -7.63 -17.81
N PRO A 66 11.03 -8.03 -19.09
CA PRO A 66 12.17 -8.63 -19.77
C PRO A 66 13.29 -7.58 -19.92
N ARG A 67 14.54 -8.00 -19.76
CA ARG A 67 15.71 -7.12 -19.91
C ARG A 67 15.75 -6.40 -21.26
N HIS A 68 15.47 -7.14 -22.32
CA HIS A 68 15.34 -6.63 -23.68
C HIS A 68 14.06 -7.18 -24.29
N ASP A 69 13.30 -6.29 -24.93
CA ASP A 69 12.12 -6.63 -25.71
C ASP A 69 12.23 -5.89 -27.05
N PRO A 70 12.34 -6.59 -28.19
CA PRO A 70 12.45 -5.95 -29.50
C PRO A 70 11.20 -5.17 -29.90
N HIS A 71 10.06 -5.40 -29.24
CA HIS A 71 8.82 -4.64 -29.47
C HIS A 71 8.71 -3.40 -28.57
N ASN A 72 9.60 -3.24 -27.59
CA ASN A 72 9.62 -2.04 -26.77
C ASN A 72 10.37 -0.94 -27.53
N PRO A 73 9.71 0.17 -27.92
CA PRO A 73 10.30 1.22 -28.75
C PRO A 73 11.40 2.03 -28.04
N LEU A 74 11.66 1.76 -26.76
CA LEU A 74 12.76 2.36 -26.01
C LEU A 74 14.00 1.48 -25.96
N CYS A 75 13.92 0.19 -26.32
CA CYS A 75 15.07 -0.73 -26.29
C CYS A 75 16.09 -0.44 -27.41
N PRO A 76 17.38 -0.78 -27.21
CA PRO A 76 18.39 -0.75 -28.26
C PRO A 76 18.00 -1.68 -29.43
N GLY A 77 18.12 -1.18 -30.67
CA GLY A 77 17.80 -1.94 -31.88
C GLY A 77 16.29 -2.11 -32.17
N ALA A 78 15.40 -1.57 -31.34
CA ALA A 78 13.96 -1.60 -31.58
C ALA A 78 13.54 -0.51 -32.57
N THR A 79 12.46 -0.77 -33.32
CA THR A 79 11.83 0.22 -34.22
C THR A 79 10.82 1.06 -33.45
N ARG A 80 10.90 2.38 -33.57
CA ARG A 80 9.97 3.32 -32.94
C ARG A 80 8.72 3.56 -33.80
N ALA A 81 7.77 4.35 -33.29
CA ALA A 81 6.50 4.61 -33.98
C ALA A 81 6.68 5.37 -35.30
N ASN A 82 7.73 6.18 -35.42
CA ASN A 82 8.09 6.89 -36.64
C ASN A 82 8.83 6.01 -37.68
N GLY A 83 9.10 4.75 -37.37
CA GLY A 83 9.83 3.81 -38.23
C GLY A 83 11.36 3.86 -38.11
N GLU A 84 11.92 4.78 -37.31
CA GLU A 84 13.35 4.82 -37.04
C GLU A 84 13.77 3.67 -36.12
N VAL A 85 15.00 3.19 -36.29
CA VAL A 85 15.58 2.12 -35.46
C VAL A 85 16.50 2.75 -34.44
N ASN A 86 16.28 2.44 -33.16
CA ASN A 86 17.17 2.89 -32.09
C ASN A 86 18.58 2.30 -32.30
N PRO A 87 19.65 3.08 -32.07
CA PRO A 87 21.00 2.54 -32.09
C PRO A 87 21.17 1.46 -31.03
N HIS A 88 22.21 0.64 -31.18
CA HIS A 88 22.68 -0.25 -30.12
C HIS A 88 23.45 0.59 -29.08
N TYR A 89 22.74 1.36 -28.27
CA TYR A 89 23.33 2.22 -27.25
C TYR A 89 23.70 1.43 -25.98
N ASP A 90 24.82 1.80 -25.35
CA ASP A 90 25.34 1.11 -24.13
C ASP A 90 25.08 1.90 -22.83
N GLY A 91 24.60 3.14 -22.93
CA GLY A 91 24.38 4.05 -21.79
C GLY A 91 23.06 4.80 -21.91
N THR A 92 23.11 6.13 -21.78
CA THR A 92 21.93 6.98 -22.01
C THR A 92 21.66 7.14 -23.50
N PHE A 93 20.39 7.24 -23.90
CA PHE A 93 19.99 7.52 -25.27
C PHE A 93 18.91 8.60 -25.31
N LEU A 94 19.19 9.68 -26.03
CA LEU A 94 18.31 10.85 -26.17
C LEU A 94 17.80 10.92 -27.60
N PHE A 95 16.49 11.09 -27.77
CA PHE A 95 15.85 11.26 -29.07
C PHE A 95 14.60 12.14 -28.97
N ASP A 96 14.16 12.69 -30.10
CA ASP A 96 12.92 13.48 -30.16
C ASP A 96 11.69 12.60 -29.95
N ASN A 97 10.77 13.05 -29.12
CA ASN A 97 9.55 12.29 -28.84
C ASN A 97 8.70 12.18 -30.12
N ASP A 98 8.34 10.96 -30.52
CA ASP A 98 7.54 10.70 -31.71
C ASP A 98 6.13 11.31 -31.62
N PHE A 99 5.65 11.63 -30.41
CA PHE A 99 4.37 12.28 -30.14
C PHE A 99 4.59 13.53 -29.26
N PRO A 100 5.20 14.59 -29.79
CA PRO A 100 5.65 15.72 -28.99
C PRO A 100 4.48 16.63 -28.59
N ALA A 101 4.48 17.10 -27.34
CA ALA A 101 3.51 18.07 -26.84
C ALA A 101 3.80 19.50 -27.34
N LEU A 102 5.05 19.78 -27.71
CA LEU A 102 5.51 21.05 -28.25
C LEU A 102 6.29 20.81 -29.54
N GLN A 103 6.05 21.65 -30.54
CA GLN A 103 6.78 21.65 -31.82
C GLN A 103 7.48 23.00 -32.02
N PRO A 104 8.68 23.03 -32.64
CA PRO A 104 9.47 24.26 -32.75
C PRO A 104 8.83 25.27 -33.72
N ASP A 105 8.06 24.80 -34.68
CA ASP A 105 7.46 25.55 -35.80
C ASP A 105 5.96 25.79 -35.63
N ALA A 106 5.40 25.56 -34.44
CA ALA A 106 3.98 25.78 -34.17
C ALA A 106 3.55 27.22 -34.56
N PRO A 107 2.43 27.39 -35.28
CA PRO A 107 1.98 28.69 -35.76
C PRO A 107 1.59 29.61 -34.59
N ASN A 108 1.76 30.91 -34.79
CA ASN A 108 1.29 31.89 -33.81
C ASN A 108 -0.25 31.99 -33.88
N PRO A 109 -0.98 31.85 -32.76
CA PRO A 109 -2.45 31.96 -32.76
C PRO A 109 -2.97 33.37 -33.09
N GLY A 110 -2.11 34.39 -33.13
CA GLY A 110 -2.47 35.78 -33.38
C GLY A 110 -2.75 36.56 -32.10
N PRO A 111 -2.99 37.88 -32.19
CA PRO A 111 -3.31 38.69 -31.03
C PRO A 111 -4.68 38.32 -30.48
N SER A 112 -4.78 38.27 -29.15
CA SER A 112 -6.08 38.12 -28.47
C SER A 112 -6.85 39.44 -28.52
N ASP A 113 -8.13 39.40 -28.87
CA ASP A 113 -9.00 40.57 -29.02
C ASP A 113 -9.77 40.92 -27.74
N HIS A 114 -9.72 40.04 -26.72
CA HIS A 114 -10.51 40.19 -25.51
C HIS A 114 -9.76 39.74 -24.23
N PRO A 115 -9.86 40.46 -23.10
CA PRO A 115 -9.15 40.13 -21.85
C PRO A 115 -9.49 38.75 -21.25
N LEU A 116 -10.68 38.20 -21.52
CA LEU A 116 -11.09 36.85 -21.06
C LEU A 116 -10.66 35.71 -21.99
N PHE A 117 -10.22 36.00 -23.21
CA PHE A 117 -9.92 35.00 -24.24
C PHE A 117 -8.49 35.18 -24.75
N GLN A 118 -7.54 35.05 -23.84
CA GLN A 118 -6.12 35.21 -24.14
C GLN A 118 -5.51 33.87 -24.56
N ALA A 119 -4.84 33.86 -25.71
CA ALA A 119 -4.05 32.75 -26.22
C ALA A 119 -2.71 33.26 -26.73
N GLU A 120 -1.65 32.54 -26.40
CA GLU A 120 -0.27 32.87 -26.79
C GLU A 120 0.39 31.72 -27.55
N ALA A 121 1.44 32.04 -28.30
CA ALA A 121 2.20 31.04 -29.05
C ALA A 121 3.00 30.13 -28.09
N ALA A 122 2.82 28.82 -28.24
CA ALA A 122 3.59 27.80 -27.52
C ALA A 122 4.46 27.02 -28.52
N ARG A 123 5.78 27.23 -28.46
CA ARG A 123 6.76 26.51 -29.29
C ARG A 123 7.76 25.79 -28.39
N GLY A 124 8.36 24.73 -28.89
CA GLY A 124 9.28 23.95 -28.08
C GLY A 124 9.73 22.64 -28.70
N VAL A 125 10.47 21.86 -27.92
CA VAL A 125 10.94 20.52 -28.30
C VAL A 125 10.68 19.58 -27.13
N CYS A 126 10.18 18.37 -27.43
CA CYS A 126 10.01 17.30 -26.46
C CYS A 126 10.97 16.16 -26.81
N LYS A 127 11.84 15.78 -25.86
CA LYS A 127 12.76 14.65 -26.00
C LYS A 127 12.47 13.57 -24.97
N VAL A 128 12.80 12.33 -25.31
CA VAL A 128 12.82 11.16 -24.39
C VAL A 128 14.27 10.77 -24.18
N MET A 129 14.64 10.53 -22.92
CA MET A 129 15.99 10.11 -22.54
C MET A 129 15.95 8.80 -21.78
N CYS A 130 16.35 7.70 -22.42
CA CYS A 130 16.56 6.41 -21.77
C CYS A 130 17.79 6.51 -20.85
N PHE A 131 17.69 5.95 -19.64
CA PHE A 131 18.78 5.97 -18.66
C PHE A 131 19.80 4.84 -18.86
N HIS A 132 19.35 3.69 -19.37
CA HIS A 132 20.14 2.47 -19.49
C HIS A 132 19.58 1.58 -20.61
N PRO A 133 20.38 0.74 -21.30
CA PRO A 133 19.88 -0.18 -22.34
C PRO A 133 18.97 -1.32 -21.85
N TRP A 134 18.93 -1.57 -20.55
CA TRP A 134 18.18 -2.68 -19.96
C TRP A 134 16.86 -2.19 -19.35
N SER A 135 15.76 -2.87 -19.68
CA SER A 135 14.42 -2.51 -19.21
C SER A 135 14.09 -3.03 -17.81
N ASP A 136 14.86 -3.99 -17.29
CA ASP A 136 14.67 -4.63 -15.98
C ASP A 136 15.41 -3.91 -14.83
N VAL A 137 16.01 -2.75 -15.10
CA VAL A 137 16.70 -1.92 -14.10
C VAL A 137 15.97 -0.60 -13.87
N THR A 138 16.14 -0.04 -12.67
CA THR A 138 15.68 1.30 -12.31
C THR A 138 16.84 2.06 -11.65
N LEU A 139 16.77 3.39 -11.56
CA LEU A 139 17.80 4.22 -10.92
C LEU A 139 18.36 3.67 -9.59
N PRO A 140 17.57 3.18 -8.59
CA PRO A 140 18.14 2.64 -7.36
C PRO A 140 18.94 1.34 -7.55
N LEU A 141 18.74 0.61 -8.64
CA LEU A 141 19.46 -0.63 -8.97
C LEU A 141 20.71 -0.39 -9.83
N MET A 142 20.75 0.72 -10.57
CA MET A 142 21.92 1.13 -11.37
C MET A 142 23.15 1.42 -10.50
N SER A 143 24.35 1.22 -11.04
CA SER A 143 25.59 1.58 -10.37
C SER A 143 25.74 3.10 -10.27
N VAL A 144 26.56 3.60 -9.33
CA VAL A 144 26.79 5.06 -9.20
C VAL A 144 27.39 5.65 -10.49
N PRO A 145 28.35 5.01 -11.19
CA PRO A 145 28.83 5.49 -12.49
C PRO A 145 27.74 5.56 -13.57
N GLU A 146 26.80 4.62 -13.62
CA GLU A 146 25.67 4.66 -14.56
C GLU A 146 24.74 5.86 -14.27
N ILE A 147 24.43 6.12 -12.99
CA ILE A 147 23.62 7.29 -12.61
C ILE A 147 24.39 8.59 -12.89
N ARG A 148 25.71 8.60 -12.72
CA ARG A 148 26.55 9.75 -13.08
C ARG A 148 26.45 10.07 -14.58
N ALA A 149 26.41 9.06 -15.45
CA ALA A 149 26.19 9.28 -16.88
C ALA A 149 24.82 9.92 -17.17
N VAL A 150 23.77 9.54 -16.43
CA VAL A 150 22.44 10.20 -16.50
C VAL A 150 22.54 11.67 -16.10
N VAL A 151 23.25 11.99 -15.01
CA VAL A 151 23.46 13.37 -14.55
C VAL A 151 24.20 14.20 -15.59
N ASP A 152 25.23 13.63 -16.23
CA ASP A 152 25.96 14.31 -17.31
C ASP A 152 25.09 14.54 -18.55
N ALA A 153 24.24 13.57 -18.91
CA ALA A 153 23.29 13.72 -20.00
C ALA A 153 22.23 14.81 -19.72
N TRP A 154 21.76 14.92 -18.46
CA TRP A 154 20.89 16.01 -18.02
C TRP A 154 21.57 17.39 -18.13
N ALA A 155 22.83 17.49 -17.73
CA ALA A 155 23.57 18.74 -17.88
C ALA A 155 23.72 19.12 -19.36
N SER A 156 24.11 18.16 -20.21
CA SER A 156 24.32 18.37 -21.64
C SER A 156 23.05 18.84 -22.36
N VAL A 157 21.90 18.20 -22.08
CA VAL A 157 20.64 18.57 -22.76
C VAL A 157 20.10 19.93 -22.30
N ILE A 158 20.38 20.35 -21.06
CA ILE A 158 20.06 21.70 -20.58
C ILE A 158 20.92 22.75 -21.31
N GLU A 159 22.21 22.49 -21.50
CA GLU A 159 23.08 23.41 -22.25
C GLU A 159 22.63 23.54 -23.71
N GLU A 160 22.32 22.41 -24.37
CA GLU A 160 21.87 22.38 -25.77
C GLU A 160 20.54 23.12 -25.96
N LEU A 161 19.50 22.73 -25.23
CA LEU A 161 18.16 23.30 -25.41
C LEU A 161 18.04 24.69 -24.79
N GLY A 162 18.77 24.93 -23.71
CA GLY A 162 18.81 26.22 -23.02
C GLY A 162 19.47 27.32 -23.86
N ALA A 163 20.20 27.00 -24.92
CA ALA A 163 20.68 27.99 -25.88
C ALA A 163 19.53 28.65 -26.67
N GLN A 164 18.39 27.97 -26.82
CA GLN A 164 17.27 28.41 -27.66
C GLN A 164 16.01 28.72 -26.85
N TYR A 165 15.78 28.00 -25.76
CA TYR A 165 14.54 28.07 -24.99
C TYR A 165 14.78 28.65 -23.58
N PRO A 166 13.87 29.52 -23.09
CA PRO A 166 13.96 30.09 -21.74
C PRO A 166 13.74 29.08 -20.62
N TRP A 167 13.10 27.94 -20.89
CA TRP A 167 12.89 26.89 -19.89
C TRP A 167 13.13 25.51 -20.47
N VAL A 168 13.89 24.69 -19.74
CA VAL A 168 14.15 23.27 -20.06
C VAL A 168 13.73 22.43 -18.86
N GLN A 169 12.56 21.78 -18.98
CA GLN A 169 12.02 20.94 -17.91
C GLN A 169 12.45 19.49 -18.08
N ILE A 170 13.38 19.05 -17.24
CA ILE A 170 13.67 17.61 -17.05
C ILE A 170 12.70 17.05 -16.03
N PHE A 171 12.05 15.93 -16.36
CA PHE A 171 11.18 15.22 -15.43
C PHE A 171 11.09 13.72 -15.72
N GLU A 172 10.95 12.91 -14.68
CA GLU A 172 10.69 11.47 -14.76
C GLU A 172 9.32 11.16 -14.14
N ASN A 173 8.54 10.32 -14.83
CA ASN A 173 7.33 9.71 -14.28
C ASN A 173 7.60 8.21 -14.12
N LYS A 174 7.79 7.74 -12.89
CA LYS A 174 8.08 6.34 -12.58
C LYS A 174 6.82 5.61 -12.12
N GLY A 175 6.54 4.47 -12.76
CA GLY A 175 5.49 3.53 -12.41
C GLY A 175 4.11 3.88 -12.97
N ALA A 176 3.30 2.85 -13.24
CA ALA A 176 1.97 2.99 -13.86
C ALA A 176 1.04 3.94 -13.08
N MET A 177 1.19 4.02 -11.76
CA MET A 177 0.43 4.91 -10.89
C MET A 177 0.59 6.40 -11.23
N MET A 178 1.73 6.77 -11.83
CA MET A 178 2.08 8.13 -12.26
C MET A 178 1.84 8.34 -13.76
N GLY A 179 1.11 7.43 -14.41
CA GLY A 179 0.78 7.54 -15.83
C GLY A 179 1.89 7.03 -16.78
N CYS A 180 2.93 6.38 -16.26
CA CYS A 180 3.98 5.78 -17.09
C CYS A 180 3.54 4.43 -17.66
N SER A 181 3.39 4.35 -18.98
CA SER A 181 2.93 3.15 -19.69
C SER A 181 4.06 2.22 -20.13
N ASN A 182 5.30 2.70 -20.23
CA ASN A 182 6.47 1.93 -20.64
C ASN A 182 7.43 1.69 -19.46
N PRO A 183 7.76 0.43 -19.11
CA PRO A 183 8.60 0.13 -17.95
C PRO A 183 10.09 0.40 -18.15
N HIS A 184 10.56 0.67 -19.38
CA HIS A 184 11.98 0.97 -19.63
C HIS A 184 12.41 2.24 -18.87
N PRO A 185 13.58 2.26 -18.20
CA PRO A 185 13.99 3.40 -17.38
C PRO A 185 14.30 4.62 -18.24
N HIS A 186 13.50 5.69 -18.10
CA HIS A 186 13.65 6.90 -18.90
C HIS A 186 13.10 8.14 -18.17
N CYS A 187 13.53 9.32 -18.63
CA CYS A 187 12.89 10.59 -18.34
C CYS A 187 12.47 11.29 -19.63
N GLN A 188 11.83 12.45 -19.49
CA GLN A 188 11.48 13.34 -20.57
C GLN A 188 12.11 14.71 -20.34
N VAL A 189 12.36 15.41 -21.44
CA VAL A 189 12.89 16.77 -21.44
C VAL A 189 12.02 17.62 -22.36
N TRP A 190 11.28 18.58 -21.79
CA TRP A 190 10.44 19.49 -22.55
C TRP A 190 11.03 20.89 -22.46
N ALA A 191 11.44 21.44 -23.59
CA ALA A 191 11.91 22.82 -23.69
C ALA A 191 10.81 23.70 -24.29
N SER A 192 10.51 24.84 -23.65
CA SER A 192 9.38 25.71 -24.02
C SER A 192 9.83 27.14 -24.28
N SER A 193 9.19 27.79 -25.26
CA SER A 193 9.39 29.21 -25.60
C SER A 193 8.85 30.18 -24.55
N PHE A 194 8.16 29.67 -23.54
CA PHE A 194 7.56 30.40 -22.42
C PHE A 194 8.04 29.78 -21.10
N LEU A 195 7.97 30.57 -20.04
CA LEU A 195 8.22 30.10 -18.69
C LEU A 195 6.93 29.46 -18.14
N PRO A 196 6.91 28.18 -17.73
CA PRO A 196 5.71 27.54 -17.19
C PRO A 196 5.25 28.16 -15.87
N ASP A 197 3.97 28.00 -15.51
CA ASP A 197 3.34 28.60 -14.32
C ASP A 197 4.14 28.41 -13.02
N VAL A 198 4.60 27.18 -12.75
CA VAL A 198 5.37 26.89 -11.54
C VAL A 198 6.70 27.64 -11.56
N ALA A 199 7.40 27.63 -12.69
CA ALA A 199 8.66 28.34 -12.84
C ALA A 199 8.50 29.87 -12.69
N GLN A 200 7.40 30.45 -13.19
CA GLN A 200 7.08 31.88 -12.98
C GLN A 200 6.85 32.21 -11.50
N ARG A 201 6.17 31.33 -10.75
CA ARG A 201 5.93 31.53 -9.31
C ARG A 201 7.22 31.43 -8.50
N GLU A 202 8.05 30.43 -8.79
CA GLU A 202 9.34 30.24 -8.14
C GLU A 202 10.35 31.35 -8.48
N GLU A 203 10.32 31.88 -9.70
CA GLU A 203 11.06 33.07 -10.11
C GLU A 203 10.69 34.26 -9.21
N ARG A 204 9.39 34.60 -9.18
CA ARG A 204 8.88 35.76 -8.44
C ARG A 204 9.18 35.67 -6.95
N SER A 205 8.98 34.50 -6.33
CA SER A 205 9.17 34.33 -4.89
C SER A 205 10.64 34.38 -4.49
N GLN A 206 11.53 33.73 -5.25
CA GLN A 206 12.97 33.76 -5.00
C GLN A 206 13.54 35.17 -5.21
N GLN A 207 13.14 35.86 -6.28
CA GLN A 207 13.53 37.24 -6.53
C GLN A 207 13.07 38.17 -5.40
N ALA A 208 11.81 38.06 -4.97
CA ALA A 208 11.27 38.89 -3.88
C ALA A 208 12.02 38.65 -2.57
N TYR A 209 12.28 37.37 -2.23
CA TYR A 209 13.02 37.02 -1.01
C TYR A 209 14.44 37.55 -1.04
N GLN A 210 15.18 37.36 -2.15
CA GLN A 210 16.54 37.87 -2.26
C GLN A 210 16.57 39.41 -2.19
N SER A 211 15.61 40.09 -2.82
CA SER A 211 15.51 41.56 -2.77
C SER A 211 15.29 42.07 -1.34
N GLN A 212 14.56 41.32 -0.52
CA GLN A 212 14.25 41.68 0.86
C GLN A 212 15.36 41.29 1.86
N HIS A 213 16.00 40.15 1.66
CA HIS A 213 16.90 39.53 2.65
C HIS A 213 18.37 39.50 2.24
N GLY A 214 18.69 39.77 0.97
CA GLY A 214 20.06 39.78 0.44
C GLY A 214 20.68 38.40 0.19
N GLU A 215 19.92 37.31 0.36
CA GLU A 215 20.38 35.94 0.11
C GLU A 215 19.31 35.09 -0.58
N PRO A 216 19.68 34.02 -1.33
CA PRO A 216 18.71 33.15 -1.99
C PRO A 216 17.84 32.38 -0.99
N LEU A 217 16.53 32.32 -1.25
CA LEU A 217 15.53 31.69 -0.37
C LEU A 217 15.91 30.27 0.04
N LEU A 218 16.27 29.42 -0.93
CA LEU A 218 16.55 28.01 -0.65
C LEU A 218 17.92 27.77 0.00
N MET A 219 18.86 28.72 -0.12
CA MET A 219 20.12 28.66 0.61
C MET A 219 19.88 28.85 2.11
N GLU A 220 19.10 29.87 2.48
CA GLU A 220 18.71 30.10 3.87
C GLU A 220 17.84 28.95 4.40
N TYR A 221 16.88 28.48 3.60
CA TYR A 221 16.05 27.33 3.97
C TYR A 221 16.88 26.06 4.24
N GLY A 222 17.81 25.73 3.34
CA GLY A 222 18.72 24.59 3.51
C GLY A 222 19.58 24.71 4.77
N ARG A 223 20.11 25.90 5.08
CA ARG A 223 20.86 26.19 6.31
C ARG A 223 20.02 25.97 7.56
N GLN A 224 18.78 26.46 7.57
CA GLN A 224 17.86 26.31 8.69
C GLN A 224 17.47 24.85 8.93
N GLU A 225 17.28 24.06 7.88
CA GLU A 225 16.94 22.63 8.01
C GLU A 225 18.14 21.81 8.50
N LEU A 226 19.37 22.18 8.13
CA LEU A 226 20.59 21.60 8.71
C LEU A 226 20.72 21.87 10.21
N LEU A 227 20.25 23.02 10.70
CA LEU A 227 20.23 23.35 12.13
C LEU A 227 19.11 22.61 12.87
N ARG A 228 17.90 22.57 12.30
CA ARG A 228 16.70 21.98 12.92
C ARG A 228 16.68 20.45 12.90
N LYS A 229 17.25 19.84 11.86
CA LYS A 229 17.46 18.39 11.67
C LYS A 229 16.21 17.50 11.58
N GLU A 230 15.07 17.93 12.11
CA GLU A 230 13.84 17.12 12.22
C GLU A 230 13.26 16.64 10.88
N ARG A 231 13.52 17.35 9.77
CA ARG A 231 13.02 17.03 8.42
C ARG A 231 14.09 16.51 7.46
N LEU A 232 15.35 16.37 7.91
CA LEU A 232 16.44 15.86 7.09
C LEU A 232 16.28 14.35 6.85
N VAL A 233 16.35 13.94 5.58
CA VAL A 233 16.30 12.53 5.16
C VAL A 233 17.71 12.00 4.90
N LEU A 234 18.50 12.72 4.11
CA LEU A 234 19.88 12.38 3.79
C LEU A 234 20.74 13.65 3.73
N THR A 235 22.01 13.47 4.06
CA THR A 235 23.04 14.49 3.89
C THR A 235 24.29 13.83 3.32
N SER A 236 24.95 14.52 2.40
CA SER A 236 26.26 14.15 1.88
C SER A 236 27.19 15.37 1.92
N GLU A 237 28.35 15.28 1.27
CA GLU A 237 29.30 16.38 1.21
C GLU A 237 28.72 17.59 0.48
N HIS A 238 28.09 17.37 -0.67
CA HIS A 238 27.61 18.42 -1.56
C HIS A 238 26.09 18.59 -1.57
N TRP A 239 25.33 17.63 -1.05
CA TRP A 239 23.86 17.63 -1.18
C TRP A 239 23.14 17.47 0.17
N LEU A 240 21.88 17.91 0.18
CA LEU A 240 20.93 17.60 1.23
C LEU A 240 19.59 17.14 0.63
N VAL A 241 18.96 16.17 1.28
CA VAL A 241 17.59 15.73 1.01
C VAL A 241 16.77 15.92 2.27
N LEU A 242 15.62 16.56 2.14
CA LEU A 242 14.69 16.79 3.23
C LEU A 242 13.24 16.62 2.80
N VAL A 243 12.34 16.47 3.76
CA VAL A 243 10.90 16.64 3.54
C VAL A 243 10.58 18.12 3.75
N PRO A 244 10.17 18.90 2.73
CA PRO A 244 9.97 20.33 2.90
C PRO A 244 8.87 20.61 3.94
N PHE A 245 9.01 21.71 4.68
CA PHE A 245 8.04 22.12 5.71
C PHE A 245 6.61 22.25 5.15
N TRP A 246 6.52 22.60 3.87
CA TRP A 246 5.30 22.76 3.09
C TRP A 246 5.00 21.58 2.14
N ALA A 247 5.57 20.40 2.38
CA ALA A 247 5.32 19.22 1.56
C ALA A 247 3.81 18.95 1.41
N VAL A 248 3.34 18.69 0.19
CA VAL A 248 1.94 18.31 -0.11
C VAL A 248 1.80 16.80 -0.22
N TRP A 249 2.69 16.15 -0.98
CA TRP A 249 2.69 14.69 -1.14
C TRP A 249 3.18 14.01 0.14
N PRO A 250 2.75 12.76 0.43
CA PRO A 250 2.99 12.14 1.72
C PRO A 250 4.49 12.09 2.03
N PHE A 251 5.25 11.50 1.11
CA PHE A 251 6.69 11.30 1.22
C PHE A 251 7.49 12.24 0.32
N GLN A 252 6.95 13.44 0.05
CA GLN A 252 7.62 14.45 -0.78
C GLN A 252 9.02 14.73 -0.27
N THR A 253 10.00 14.82 -1.16
CA THR A 253 11.33 15.29 -0.81
C THR A 253 11.80 16.41 -1.74
N LEU A 254 12.64 17.26 -1.18
CA LEU A 254 13.39 18.31 -1.88
C LEU A 254 14.87 17.94 -1.78
N LEU A 255 15.52 17.85 -2.94
CA LEU A 255 16.96 17.60 -3.08
C LEU A 255 17.61 18.88 -3.62
N LEU A 256 18.60 19.41 -2.92
CA LEU A 256 19.30 20.63 -3.33
C LEU A 256 20.79 20.58 -2.97
N PRO A 257 21.67 21.23 -3.75
CA PRO A 257 23.07 21.32 -3.41
C PRO A 257 23.27 22.27 -2.23
N ARG A 258 24.34 22.04 -1.48
CA ARG A 258 24.73 22.85 -0.32
C ARG A 258 25.44 24.13 -0.74
N ARG A 259 26.08 24.11 -1.91
CA ARG A 259 26.63 25.30 -2.56
C ARG A 259 25.50 26.02 -3.31
N HIS A 260 25.63 27.33 -3.42
CA HIS A 260 24.79 28.10 -4.33
C HIS A 260 25.11 27.74 -5.78
N VAL A 261 24.13 27.18 -6.48
CA VAL A 261 24.21 26.68 -7.86
C VAL A 261 22.92 27.09 -8.55
N ARG A 262 22.99 27.80 -9.68
CA ARG A 262 21.76 28.31 -10.33
C ARG A 262 21.19 27.29 -11.30
N ARG A 263 22.04 26.53 -11.98
CA ARG A 263 21.65 25.57 -13.02
C ARG A 263 22.45 24.27 -12.92
N LEU A 264 21.85 23.17 -13.39
CA LEU A 264 22.46 21.83 -13.34
C LEU A 264 23.83 21.74 -14.04
N PRO A 265 24.08 22.40 -15.18
CA PRO A 265 25.40 22.37 -15.80
C PRO A 265 26.53 23.00 -14.97
N GLU A 266 26.21 23.91 -14.05
CA GLU A 266 27.18 24.58 -13.15
C GLU A 266 27.71 23.66 -12.02
N LEU A 267 27.22 22.41 -11.94
CA LEU A 267 27.73 21.41 -11.00
C LEU A 267 29.14 20.95 -11.41
N THR A 268 30.06 20.98 -10.45
CA THR A 268 31.41 20.42 -10.60
C THR A 268 31.37 18.89 -10.70
N SER A 269 32.44 18.26 -11.19
CA SER A 269 32.49 16.79 -11.28
C SER A 269 32.23 16.10 -9.94
N ALA A 270 32.80 16.60 -8.84
CA ALA A 270 32.60 16.04 -7.51
C ALA A 270 31.13 16.17 -7.05
N GLU A 271 30.48 17.30 -7.34
CA GLU A 271 29.06 17.50 -7.03
C GLU A 271 28.17 16.57 -7.86
N ARG A 272 28.52 16.27 -9.13
CA ARG A 272 27.80 15.31 -9.98
C ARG A 272 27.96 13.86 -9.51
N ASP A 273 29.15 13.47 -9.07
CA ASP A 273 29.40 12.14 -8.49
C ASP A 273 28.63 11.95 -7.17
N ASP A 274 28.65 12.97 -6.30
CA ASP A 274 27.90 12.93 -5.04
C ASP A 274 26.37 12.99 -5.28
N LEU A 275 25.92 13.70 -6.33
CA LEU A 275 24.52 13.69 -6.76
C LEU A 275 24.05 12.27 -7.12
N ALA A 276 24.83 11.56 -7.95
CA ALA A 276 24.53 10.19 -8.33
C ALA A 276 24.45 9.26 -7.09
N SER A 277 25.40 9.42 -6.16
CA SER A 277 25.45 8.68 -4.90
C SER A 277 24.23 8.94 -4.00
N ILE A 278 23.87 10.22 -3.78
CA ILE A 278 22.75 10.58 -2.88
C ILE A 278 21.39 10.23 -3.49
N MET A 279 21.23 10.35 -4.83
CA MET A 279 20.04 9.90 -5.54
C MET A 279 19.86 8.39 -5.38
N LYS A 280 20.91 7.58 -5.59
CA LYS A 280 20.83 6.13 -5.36
C LYS A 280 20.34 5.82 -3.94
N LYS A 281 20.94 6.45 -2.94
CA LYS A 281 20.55 6.27 -1.53
C LYS A 281 19.10 6.69 -1.26
N LEU A 282 18.64 7.81 -1.81
CA LEU A 282 17.27 8.30 -1.67
C LEU A 282 16.28 7.33 -2.30
N LEU A 283 16.51 6.93 -3.54
CA LEU A 283 15.61 6.06 -4.29
C LEU A 283 15.57 4.64 -3.72
N THR A 284 16.69 4.13 -3.21
CA THR A 284 16.70 2.86 -2.45
C THR A 284 15.90 2.99 -1.14
N LYS A 285 15.98 4.13 -0.44
CA LYS A 285 15.14 4.38 0.74
C LYS A 285 13.66 4.45 0.39
N TYR A 286 13.30 5.02 -0.75
CA TYR A 286 11.92 4.99 -1.25
C TYR A 286 11.46 3.54 -1.49
N ASP A 287 12.18 2.74 -2.27
CA ASP A 287 11.77 1.37 -2.58
C ASP A 287 11.63 0.49 -1.31
N ASN A 288 12.54 0.68 -0.33
CA ASN A 288 12.51 -0.05 0.94
C ASN A 288 11.37 0.36 1.88
N LEU A 289 10.75 1.54 1.69
CA LEU A 289 9.71 2.04 2.59
C LEU A 289 8.48 1.13 2.60
N PHE A 290 8.13 0.55 1.44
CA PHE A 290 7.02 -0.39 1.28
C PHE A 290 7.42 -1.67 0.53
N GLU A 291 8.73 -1.96 0.45
CA GLU A 291 9.29 -3.14 -0.23
C GLU A 291 8.74 -3.33 -1.66
N THR A 292 8.66 -2.23 -2.43
CA THR A 292 8.11 -2.21 -3.79
C THR A 292 8.84 -1.18 -4.64
N SER A 293 8.78 -1.30 -5.98
CA SER A 293 9.27 -0.25 -6.87
C SER A 293 8.43 1.01 -6.67
N PHE A 294 9.00 1.99 -5.99
CA PHE A 294 8.27 3.13 -5.47
C PHE A 294 7.94 4.12 -6.61
N PRO A 295 6.66 4.41 -6.88
CA PRO A 295 6.27 5.35 -7.94
C PRO A 295 6.47 6.80 -7.50
N TYR A 296 6.81 7.68 -8.44
CA TYR A 296 6.91 9.13 -8.22
C TYR A 296 6.93 9.87 -9.55
N SER A 297 6.58 11.16 -9.50
CA SER A 297 7.03 12.14 -10.49
C SER A 297 8.16 12.94 -9.87
N MET A 298 9.24 13.18 -10.61
CA MET A 298 10.32 14.07 -10.17
C MET A 298 10.73 15.00 -11.28
N GLY A 299 11.37 16.11 -10.93
CA GLY A 299 11.91 17.04 -11.91
C GLY A 299 12.89 18.04 -11.30
N TRP A 300 13.67 18.66 -12.17
CA TRP A 300 14.67 19.67 -11.81
C TRP A 300 14.17 21.07 -12.12
N HIS A 301 14.38 22.00 -11.20
CA HIS A 301 14.18 23.43 -11.40
C HIS A 301 15.52 24.16 -11.17
N GLY A 302 15.88 25.01 -12.12
CA GLY A 302 17.03 25.91 -12.04
C GLY A 302 16.72 27.23 -12.77
N ALA A 303 17.64 28.17 -12.74
CA ALA A 303 17.44 29.50 -13.33
C ALA A 303 17.07 29.42 -14.83
N PRO A 304 16.15 30.28 -15.31
CA PRO A 304 15.79 30.37 -16.73
C PRO A 304 16.99 30.53 -17.66
N THR A 305 16.84 30.05 -18.89
CA THR A 305 17.87 30.04 -19.94
C THR A 305 17.44 30.91 -21.13
N GLY A 306 17.87 30.59 -22.36
CA GLY A 306 17.49 31.31 -23.57
C GLY A 306 18.20 32.67 -23.69
N SER A 307 17.54 33.63 -24.34
CA SER A 307 18.09 34.97 -24.57
C SER A 307 18.47 35.71 -23.29
N GLU A 308 17.75 35.45 -22.20
CA GLU A 308 17.97 36.08 -20.89
C GLU A 308 18.95 35.30 -20.00
N ALA A 309 19.61 34.25 -20.50
CA ALA A 309 20.51 33.42 -19.69
C ALA A 309 21.63 34.22 -19.00
N GLY A 310 22.06 35.34 -19.61
CA GLY A 310 23.08 36.26 -19.10
C GLY A 310 22.58 37.35 -18.15
N ALA A 311 21.28 37.45 -17.88
CA ALA A 311 20.74 38.34 -16.87
C ALA A 311 21.15 37.90 -15.45
N ASN A 312 20.85 38.73 -14.44
CA ASN A 312 21.11 38.37 -13.06
C ASN A 312 20.05 37.36 -12.57
N TRP A 313 20.51 36.16 -12.22
CA TRP A 313 19.70 35.07 -11.68
C TRP A 313 20.23 34.57 -10.34
N ASP A 314 20.92 35.42 -9.59
CA ASP A 314 21.57 35.01 -8.34
C ASP A 314 20.56 34.64 -7.25
N HIS A 315 19.28 34.99 -7.39
CA HIS A 315 18.19 34.54 -6.51
C HIS A 315 17.84 33.06 -6.64
N TRP A 316 18.16 32.44 -7.77
CA TRP A 316 17.84 31.04 -8.01
C TRP A 316 18.78 30.09 -7.28
N GLN A 317 18.21 28.98 -6.82
CA GLN A 317 18.94 27.81 -6.35
C GLN A 317 18.39 26.56 -7.04
N LEU A 318 19.28 25.82 -7.70
CA LEU A 318 19.00 24.53 -8.32
C LEU A 318 18.43 23.56 -7.28
N HIS A 319 17.35 22.89 -7.62
CA HIS A 319 16.76 21.86 -6.77
C HIS A 319 15.94 20.86 -7.57
N ALA A 320 15.70 19.69 -7.00
CA ALA A 320 14.81 18.67 -7.52
C ALA A 320 13.67 18.39 -6.54
N HIS A 321 12.47 18.22 -7.08
CA HIS A 321 11.29 17.78 -6.34
C HIS A 321 11.01 16.31 -6.62
N TYR A 322 10.62 15.55 -5.59
CA TYR A 322 10.04 14.21 -5.73
C TYR A 322 8.63 14.20 -5.17
N TYR A 323 7.65 13.79 -5.99
CA TYR A 323 6.22 13.73 -5.68
C TYR A 323 5.69 12.29 -5.69
N PRO A 324 5.98 11.51 -4.64
CA PRO A 324 5.48 10.15 -4.48
C PRO A 324 3.99 10.10 -4.09
N PRO A 325 3.16 9.24 -4.72
CA PRO A 325 1.74 9.13 -4.41
C PRO A 325 1.45 8.17 -3.24
N LEU A 326 2.30 7.18 -2.95
CA LEU A 326 2.00 6.18 -1.91
C LEU A 326 1.88 6.83 -0.52
N LEU A 327 0.97 6.33 0.32
CA LEU A 327 0.66 6.92 1.62
C LEU A 327 0.82 5.92 2.77
N ARG A 328 0.19 4.74 2.70
CA ARG A 328 0.13 3.78 3.83
C ARG A 328 0.84 2.45 3.57
N SER A 329 0.91 2.03 2.32
CA SER A 329 1.46 0.75 1.89
C SER A 329 1.81 0.81 0.40
N ALA A 330 2.35 -0.30 -0.14
CA ALA A 330 2.57 -0.47 -1.58
C ALA A 330 1.29 -0.34 -2.43
N THR A 331 0.11 -0.41 -1.82
CA THR A 331 -1.18 -0.48 -2.52
C THR A 331 -2.13 0.67 -2.18
N VAL A 332 -1.78 1.53 -1.23
CA VAL A 332 -2.63 2.65 -0.78
C VAL A 332 -1.92 3.97 -1.08
N ARG A 333 -2.49 4.72 -2.03
CA ARG A 333 -2.01 6.02 -2.48
C ARG A 333 -2.83 7.18 -1.91
N LYS A 334 -2.23 8.36 -1.95
CA LYS A 334 -2.90 9.65 -1.85
C LYS A 334 -3.62 9.97 -3.16
N PHE A 335 -4.78 10.60 -3.03
CA PHE A 335 -5.56 11.16 -4.13
C PHE A 335 -5.66 12.67 -3.93
N MET A 336 -5.12 13.45 -4.87
CA MET A 336 -5.29 14.91 -4.90
C MET A 336 -6.59 15.22 -5.65
N VAL A 337 -7.71 15.23 -4.94
CA VAL A 337 -9.07 15.33 -5.53
C VAL A 337 -9.96 16.22 -4.66
N GLY A 338 -11.19 16.50 -5.11
CA GLY A 338 -12.23 17.11 -4.26
C GLY A 338 -11.81 18.44 -3.63
N TYR A 339 -11.52 18.45 -2.33
CA TYR A 339 -11.07 19.65 -1.61
C TYR A 339 -9.74 20.18 -2.16
N GLU A 340 -8.79 19.30 -2.48
CA GLU A 340 -7.50 19.71 -3.02
C GLU A 340 -7.58 20.31 -4.43
N MET A 341 -8.62 20.00 -5.21
CA MET A 341 -8.85 20.60 -6.54
C MET A 341 -9.66 21.89 -6.49
N LEU A 342 -10.51 22.08 -5.48
CA LEU A 342 -11.48 23.18 -5.41
C LEU A 342 -11.17 24.23 -4.33
N ALA A 343 -10.21 23.96 -3.42
CA ALA A 343 -9.87 24.86 -2.33
C ALA A 343 -8.34 25.00 -2.14
N GLN A 344 -7.69 24.03 -1.50
CA GLN A 344 -6.25 24.07 -1.24
C GLN A 344 -5.70 22.66 -0.96
N ALA A 345 -4.40 22.48 -1.16
CA ALA A 345 -3.72 21.23 -0.87
C ALA A 345 -3.88 20.81 0.60
N GLN A 346 -4.11 19.52 0.85
CA GLN A 346 -4.28 18.96 2.19
C GLN A 346 -3.40 17.74 2.41
N ARG A 347 -2.86 17.54 3.61
CA ARG A 347 -2.09 16.33 3.98
C ARG A 347 -2.44 15.74 5.34
N ASP A 348 -2.26 14.43 5.46
CA ASP A 348 -2.73 13.62 6.60
C ASP A 348 -1.64 13.31 7.65
N LEU A 349 -0.36 13.39 7.27
CA LEU A 349 0.83 13.12 8.10
C LEU A 349 1.63 14.40 8.25
N THR A 350 2.28 14.71 9.38
CA THR A 350 3.15 15.90 9.41
C THR A 350 4.48 15.64 8.69
N PRO A 351 5.13 16.64 8.05
CA PRO A 351 6.46 16.50 7.44
C PRO A 351 7.52 15.89 8.39
N GLU A 352 7.46 16.22 9.68
CA GLU A 352 8.39 15.71 10.70
C GLU A 352 8.22 14.21 10.95
N GLN A 353 6.97 13.73 11.01
CA GLN A 353 6.66 12.30 11.15
C GLN A 353 7.22 11.48 9.97
N MET A 354 7.25 12.06 8.76
CA MET A 354 7.76 11.40 7.56
C MET A 354 9.26 11.21 7.61
N SER A 355 10.00 12.27 7.94
CA SER A 355 11.45 12.23 8.13
C SER A 355 11.84 11.14 9.15
N SER A 356 11.09 11.03 10.26
CA SER A 356 11.33 9.97 11.25
C SER A 356 11.18 8.55 10.68
N SER A 357 10.23 8.32 9.76
CA SER A 357 10.01 7.02 9.10
C SER A 357 11.23 6.61 8.23
N TYR A 358 11.89 7.57 7.59
CA TYR A 358 13.13 7.33 6.84
C TYR A 358 14.36 7.04 7.70
N SER A 359 14.41 7.63 8.90
CA SER A 359 15.49 7.40 9.87
C SER A 359 15.40 6.03 10.56
N GLY A 360 14.17 5.53 10.78
CA GLY A 360 13.91 4.20 11.34
C GLY A 360 14.46 3.06 10.49
N LEU A 361 14.39 3.20 9.16
CA LEU A 361 14.93 2.23 8.20
C LEU A 361 16.47 2.14 8.24
N SER A 362 17.17 3.22 8.63
CA SER A 362 18.64 3.19 8.79
C SER A 362 19.11 2.48 10.06
N ARG A 363 18.27 2.37 11.10
CA ARG A 363 18.65 1.72 12.38
C ARG A 363 18.65 0.19 12.32
N VAL A 364 18.07 -0.41 11.28
CA VAL A 364 18.05 -1.87 11.09
C VAL A 364 19.40 -2.39 10.58
N LEU A 365 20.25 -1.54 9.99
CA LEU A 365 21.52 -1.92 9.37
C LEU A 365 22.76 -1.80 10.28
N VAL A 366 22.63 -1.30 11.52
CA VAL A 366 23.80 -0.99 12.40
C VAL A 366 23.82 -1.80 13.71
N ALA A 367 22.88 -2.71 13.95
CA ALA A 367 22.75 -3.43 15.24
C ALA A 367 23.08 -4.94 15.18
N VAL A 368 24.09 -5.37 14.40
CA VAL A 368 24.49 -6.81 14.32
C VAL A 368 26.00 -7.06 14.51
N ALA A 369 26.79 -6.09 14.96
CA ALA A 369 28.25 -6.27 15.05
C ALA A 369 28.84 -5.89 16.42
N THR A 370 28.42 -6.56 17.51
CA THR A 370 29.22 -6.66 18.76
C THR A 370 28.64 -7.74 19.68
N ALA A 371 29.06 -9.00 19.51
CA ALA A 371 29.01 -10.01 20.58
C ALA A 371 29.74 -11.28 20.16
N LEU A 372 31.06 -11.24 20.02
CA LEU A 372 31.90 -12.44 20.05
C LEU A 372 33.32 -12.02 20.41
N VAL A 373 33.65 -11.99 21.71
CA VAL A 373 34.92 -12.43 22.32
C VAL A 373 34.67 -12.54 23.83
N SER A 374 35.18 -13.63 24.43
CA SER A 374 35.32 -13.94 25.86
C SER A 374 34.22 -14.79 26.53
N ALA A 375 34.45 -16.10 26.60
CA ALA A 375 34.70 -16.82 27.87
C ALA A 375 34.80 -18.34 27.63
N SER A 376 35.98 -18.90 27.85
CA SER A 376 36.21 -20.33 28.09
C SER A 376 35.96 -20.64 29.58
N SER A 377 34.94 -21.44 29.93
CA SER A 377 34.79 -22.28 31.14
C SER A 377 33.37 -22.94 31.18
N PRO A 378 33.13 -23.91 32.08
CA PRO A 378 33.00 -25.36 31.83
C PRO A 378 31.57 -25.80 31.44
N CYS A 379 31.46 -26.97 30.80
CA CYS A 379 30.25 -27.73 30.39
C CYS A 379 28.87 -27.03 30.56
N PRO A 380 28.13 -26.79 29.46
CA PRO A 380 26.88 -26.04 29.49
C PRO A 380 25.82 -26.71 30.38
N GLN A 381 25.13 -25.87 31.16
CA GLN A 381 24.08 -26.24 32.10
C GLN A 381 22.95 -27.01 31.39
N ALA A 382 22.50 -28.11 32.01
CA ALA A 382 21.57 -29.07 31.43
C ALA A 382 20.20 -28.44 31.11
N TRP A 383 19.86 -28.42 29.83
CA TRP A 383 18.47 -28.34 29.38
C TRP A 383 17.87 -29.75 29.57
N GLY A 384 16.72 -29.93 30.22
CA GLY A 384 16.10 -31.26 30.37
C GLY A 384 16.65 -32.11 31.55
N PRO A 385 16.40 -33.44 31.55
CA PRO A 385 16.76 -34.32 32.66
C PRO A 385 18.29 -34.43 32.85
N PRO A 386 18.77 -34.67 34.09
CA PRO A 386 20.20 -34.82 34.37
C PRO A 386 20.83 -35.93 33.53
N GLY A 387 22.03 -35.69 32.99
CA GLY A 387 22.77 -36.68 32.20
C GLY A 387 22.44 -36.71 30.71
N VAL A 388 21.61 -35.81 30.19
CA VAL A 388 21.39 -35.66 28.74
C VAL A 388 22.16 -34.46 28.21
N GLN A 389 22.87 -34.65 27.10
CA GLN A 389 23.50 -33.57 26.34
C GLN A 389 22.94 -33.54 24.91
N TYR A 390 22.82 -32.33 24.38
CA TYR A 390 22.20 -32.09 23.09
C TYR A 390 23.22 -31.60 22.07
N GLY A 391 23.16 -32.11 20.85
CA GLY A 391 24.06 -31.73 19.76
C GLY A 391 23.31 -31.45 18.45
N GLN A 392 24.01 -30.83 17.50
CA GLN A 392 23.50 -30.60 16.16
C GLN A 392 24.18 -31.56 15.16
N PRO A 393 23.42 -32.30 14.33
CA PRO A 393 23.99 -33.13 13.28
C PRO A 393 24.93 -32.34 12.35
N GLY A 394 26.06 -32.94 12.01
CA GLY A 394 27.09 -32.36 11.14
C GLY A 394 27.99 -31.30 11.79
N ARG A 395 27.79 -30.98 13.08
CA ARG A 395 28.68 -30.07 13.85
C ARG A 395 29.56 -30.87 14.80
N SER A 396 30.71 -30.28 15.14
CA SER A 396 31.56 -30.79 16.21
C SER A 396 30.87 -30.55 17.54
N MET A 397 30.93 -31.53 18.43
CA MET A 397 30.44 -31.37 19.80
C MET A 397 31.34 -32.08 20.80
N THR A 398 31.24 -31.67 22.06
CA THR A 398 32.05 -32.20 23.15
C THR A 398 31.14 -32.74 24.23
N LEU A 399 31.29 -34.03 24.54
CA LEU A 399 30.65 -34.65 25.69
C LEU A 399 31.51 -34.47 26.94
N CYS A 400 30.87 -34.14 28.06
CA CYS A 400 31.55 -33.95 29.34
C CYS A 400 31.22 -35.07 30.31
N CYS A 401 32.23 -35.63 30.99
CA CYS A 401 32.01 -36.64 32.01
C CYS A 401 31.36 -36.01 33.26
N PRO A 402 30.13 -36.40 33.65
CA PRO A 402 29.44 -35.83 34.81
C PRO A 402 30.20 -36.17 36.10
N GLY A 403 30.28 -35.24 37.05
CA GLY A 403 30.85 -35.53 38.37
C GLY A 403 32.39 -35.63 38.43
N VAL A 404 33.09 -35.44 37.31
CA VAL A 404 34.55 -35.44 37.23
C VAL A 404 35.08 -34.01 37.05
N THR A 405 36.15 -33.65 37.76
CA THR A 405 36.73 -32.31 37.72
C THR A 405 37.45 -32.02 36.41
N ALA A 406 37.44 -30.75 35.99
CA ALA A 406 38.09 -30.30 34.76
C ALA A 406 39.59 -30.69 34.76
N GLY A 407 40.01 -31.40 33.71
CA GLY A 407 41.40 -31.83 33.53
C GLY A 407 41.74 -33.24 34.05
N ALA A 408 40.83 -33.91 34.75
CA ALA A 408 41.03 -35.30 35.15
C ALA A 408 40.92 -36.24 33.93
N PRO A 409 41.88 -37.15 33.71
CA PRO A 409 41.83 -38.08 32.58
C PRO A 409 40.79 -39.17 32.79
N VAL A 410 39.93 -39.39 31.80
CA VAL A 410 38.93 -40.47 31.80
C VAL A 410 39.01 -41.32 30.54
N SER A 411 38.47 -42.53 30.63
CA SER A 411 38.25 -43.43 29.48
C SER A 411 36.79 -43.39 29.07
N TRP A 412 36.51 -43.16 27.79
CA TRP A 412 35.16 -43.09 27.23
C TRP A 412 34.79 -44.34 26.44
N PHE A 413 33.59 -44.85 26.70
CA PHE A 413 32.99 -45.99 26.04
C PHE A 413 31.57 -45.64 25.57
N ARG A 414 31.09 -46.32 24.55
CA ARG A 414 29.66 -46.34 24.22
C ARG A 414 28.98 -47.45 24.98
N ASP A 415 27.79 -47.22 25.50
CA ASP A 415 27.02 -48.23 26.23
C ASP A 415 26.80 -49.48 25.34
N GLY A 416 27.10 -50.66 25.88
CA GLY A 416 27.09 -51.93 25.16
C GLY A 416 28.34 -52.25 24.31
N GLU A 417 29.29 -51.32 24.17
CA GLU A 417 30.55 -51.55 23.44
C GLU A 417 31.75 -51.68 24.41
N THR A 418 32.62 -52.67 24.15
CA THR A 418 33.89 -52.83 24.89
C THR A 418 35.05 -52.05 24.27
N ARG A 419 34.81 -51.41 23.13
CA ARG A 419 35.81 -50.64 22.39
C ARG A 419 35.97 -49.26 23.02
N LEU A 420 37.21 -48.91 23.37
CA LEU A 420 37.56 -47.59 23.87
C LEU A 420 37.41 -46.55 22.74
N LEU A 421 36.59 -45.51 22.98
CA LEU A 421 36.41 -44.39 22.05
C LEU A 421 37.53 -43.36 22.20
N GLN A 422 37.88 -43.03 23.45
CA GLN A 422 38.95 -42.10 23.77
C GLN A 422 39.55 -42.44 25.13
N GLY A 423 40.88 -42.42 25.21
CA GLY A 423 41.62 -42.73 26.44
C GLY A 423 42.32 -41.53 27.09
N PRO A 424 42.93 -41.75 28.27
CA PRO A 424 43.67 -40.75 29.04
C PRO A 424 44.77 -39.99 28.28
N GLY A 425 45.40 -40.65 27.31
CA GLY A 425 46.51 -40.09 26.51
C GLY A 425 46.11 -39.13 25.40
N SER A 426 44.80 -38.86 25.22
CA SER A 426 44.29 -37.95 24.18
C SER A 426 44.57 -36.46 24.45
N GLY A 427 44.96 -36.10 25.67
CA GLY A 427 45.19 -34.70 26.07
C GLY A 427 43.90 -33.88 26.26
N LEU A 428 42.72 -34.48 26.08
CA LEU A 428 41.39 -33.86 26.21
C LEU A 428 40.79 -34.03 27.62
N GLY A 429 41.49 -34.70 28.54
CA GLY A 429 41.09 -34.84 29.94
C GLY A 429 39.75 -35.56 30.11
N HIS A 430 38.77 -34.85 30.66
CA HIS A 430 37.42 -35.33 31.01
C HIS A 430 36.39 -35.24 29.86
N GLU A 431 36.81 -34.80 28.68
CA GLU A 431 35.94 -34.50 27.53
C GLU A 431 36.10 -35.53 26.40
N LEU A 432 35.01 -35.86 25.71
CA LEU A 432 35.02 -36.63 24.45
C LEU A 432 34.59 -35.72 23.31
N VAL A 433 35.45 -35.54 22.30
CA VAL A 433 35.14 -34.68 21.14
C VAL A 433 34.65 -35.53 19.97
N LEU A 434 33.40 -35.33 19.58
CA LEU A 434 32.84 -35.84 18.33
C LEU A 434 33.04 -34.76 17.26
N ALA A 435 34.02 -34.94 16.37
CA ALA A 435 34.38 -33.94 15.37
C ALA A 435 33.24 -33.61 14.38
N ARG A 436 32.36 -34.57 14.12
CA ARG A 436 31.17 -34.41 13.28
C ARG A 436 30.10 -35.41 13.72
N ALA A 437 29.19 -34.97 14.59
CA ALA A 437 28.13 -35.83 15.10
C ALA A 437 27.12 -36.19 14.00
N ASP A 438 26.74 -37.45 13.89
CA ASP A 438 25.66 -37.91 13.02
C ASP A 438 24.62 -38.76 13.78
N SER A 439 23.53 -39.16 13.11
CA SER A 439 22.45 -39.92 13.76
C SER A 439 22.91 -41.25 14.36
N ALA A 440 24.02 -41.83 13.88
CA ALA A 440 24.59 -43.05 14.44
C ALA A 440 25.39 -42.78 15.72
N ASP A 441 25.67 -41.53 16.09
CA ASP A 441 26.30 -41.16 17.36
C ASP A 441 25.29 -40.98 18.51
N GLU A 442 23.98 -40.96 18.24
CA GLU A 442 22.99 -40.87 19.31
C GLU A 442 23.04 -42.10 20.24
N GLY A 443 23.00 -41.88 21.56
CA GLY A 443 23.06 -42.97 22.53
C GLY A 443 23.75 -42.60 23.83
N THR A 444 23.95 -43.59 24.68
CA THR A 444 24.55 -43.41 26.01
C THR A 444 26.05 -43.67 25.96
N TYR A 445 26.80 -42.77 26.57
CA TYR A 445 28.25 -42.80 26.70
C TYR A 445 28.61 -42.92 28.18
N ILE A 446 29.60 -43.76 28.46
CA ILE A 446 30.08 -44.06 29.81
C ILE A 446 31.51 -43.55 29.92
N CYS A 447 31.78 -42.75 30.94
CA CYS A 447 33.14 -42.35 31.30
C CYS A 447 33.59 -43.06 32.58
N GLN A 448 34.82 -43.57 32.57
CA GLN A 448 35.44 -44.27 33.70
C GLN A 448 36.72 -43.55 34.13
N THR A 449 36.93 -43.43 35.45
CA THR A 449 38.18 -42.89 35.99
C THR A 449 39.31 -43.91 35.88
N LEU A 450 40.56 -43.45 36.04
CA LEU A 450 41.75 -44.32 36.01
C LEU A 450 41.70 -45.48 37.02
N ASP A 451 40.94 -45.31 38.10
CA ASP A 451 40.79 -46.26 39.20
C ASP A 451 39.76 -47.36 38.88
N GLY A 452 39.16 -47.34 37.69
CA GLY A 452 38.12 -48.27 37.26
C GLY A 452 36.73 -47.97 37.83
N ALA A 453 36.57 -46.87 38.58
CA ALA A 453 35.27 -46.42 39.08
C ALA A 453 34.45 -45.75 37.97
N LEU A 454 33.14 -45.92 38.01
CA LEU A 454 32.20 -45.27 37.09
C LEU A 454 32.24 -43.75 37.33
N GLY A 455 32.77 -43.00 36.38
CA GLY A 455 32.82 -41.54 36.42
C GLY A 455 31.45 -40.91 36.18
N GLY A 456 30.67 -41.47 35.25
CA GLY A 456 29.30 -41.03 34.97
C GLY A 456 28.75 -41.55 33.64
N MET A 457 27.48 -41.26 33.36
CA MET A 457 26.79 -41.59 32.11
C MET A 457 26.22 -40.34 31.47
N VAL A 458 26.36 -40.22 30.14
CA VAL A 458 25.80 -39.12 29.33
C VAL A 458 25.04 -39.69 28.15
N THR A 459 23.78 -39.32 27.98
CA THR A 459 23.01 -39.64 26.78
C THR A 459 23.06 -38.47 25.80
N LEU A 460 23.51 -38.74 24.58
CA LEU A 460 23.51 -37.79 23.48
C LEU A 460 22.20 -37.87 22.69
N GLN A 461 21.53 -36.73 22.55
CA GLN A 461 20.40 -36.54 21.63
C GLN A 461 20.72 -35.45 20.61
N LEU A 462 20.49 -35.72 19.33
CA LEU A 462 20.76 -34.79 18.25
C LEU A 462 19.47 -34.16 17.71
N GLY A 463 19.59 -32.92 17.27
CA GLY A 463 18.51 -32.24 16.56
C GLY A 463 18.93 -30.88 16.03
N TYR A 464 17.94 -30.05 15.73
CA TYR A 464 18.17 -28.74 15.10
C TYR A 464 17.80 -27.59 16.03
N PRO A 465 18.54 -26.47 16.00
CA PRO A 465 18.13 -25.26 16.72
C PRO A 465 16.80 -24.74 16.17
N PRO A 466 16.00 -24.02 16.97
CA PRO A 466 14.69 -23.55 16.53
C PRO A 466 14.82 -22.60 15.34
N ALA A 467 13.98 -22.81 14.32
CA ALA A 467 13.80 -21.85 13.25
C ALA A 467 12.75 -20.80 13.65
N ARG A 468 12.60 -19.72 12.88
CA ARG A 468 11.65 -18.64 13.22
C ARG A 468 10.22 -19.19 13.18
N PRO A 469 9.45 -19.16 14.29
CA PRO A 469 8.12 -19.78 14.31
C PRO A 469 7.12 -19.03 13.44
N VAL A 470 6.16 -19.76 12.86
CA VAL A 470 5.05 -19.19 12.10
C VAL A 470 3.96 -18.82 13.10
N VAL A 471 3.57 -17.54 13.13
CA VAL A 471 2.57 -17.02 14.07
C VAL A 471 1.42 -16.40 13.27
N SER A 472 0.19 -16.77 13.61
CA SER A 472 -1.04 -16.26 13.02
C SER A 472 -1.98 -15.81 14.12
N CYS A 473 -2.73 -14.72 13.91
CA CYS A 473 -3.69 -14.21 14.89
C CYS A 473 -5.04 -13.95 14.25
N ARG A 474 -6.11 -14.15 15.02
CA ARG A 474 -7.51 -13.95 14.63
C ARG A 474 -8.32 -13.38 15.79
N ALA A 475 -9.13 -12.36 15.50
CA ALA A 475 -10.20 -11.89 16.39
C ALA A 475 -11.56 -12.32 15.83
N ALA A 476 -12.39 -12.95 16.66
CA ALA A 476 -13.77 -13.29 16.28
C ALA A 476 -14.75 -12.16 16.60
N ASP A 477 -14.35 -11.26 17.50
CA ASP A 477 -15.13 -10.15 18.04
C ASP A 477 -14.22 -8.91 18.27
N TYR A 478 -14.77 -7.88 18.90
CA TYR A 478 -14.10 -6.59 19.16
C TYR A 478 -13.30 -6.53 20.47
N GLU A 479 -13.37 -7.56 21.31
CA GLU A 479 -12.85 -7.57 22.67
C GLU A 479 -11.72 -8.59 22.86
N ASN A 480 -11.66 -9.62 22.02
CA ASN A 480 -10.77 -10.76 22.19
C ASN A 480 -10.10 -11.13 20.86
N PHE A 481 -8.81 -11.44 20.93
CA PHE A 481 -8.13 -12.09 19.82
C PHE A 481 -7.27 -13.24 20.30
N SER A 482 -7.08 -14.22 19.43
CA SER A 482 -6.25 -15.38 19.70
C SER A 482 -5.10 -15.43 18.70
N CYS A 483 -3.93 -15.86 19.17
CA CYS A 483 -2.79 -16.12 18.32
C CYS A 483 -2.41 -17.59 18.42
N THR A 484 -2.18 -18.22 17.28
CA THR A 484 -1.67 -19.59 17.17
C THR A 484 -0.31 -19.59 16.52
N TRP A 485 0.50 -20.60 16.83
CA TRP A 485 1.82 -20.75 16.23
C TRP A 485 2.15 -22.20 15.92
N SER A 486 3.09 -22.38 15.01
CA SER A 486 3.65 -23.68 14.66
C SER A 486 5.15 -23.55 14.41
N PRO A 487 5.95 -24.59 14.72
CA PRO A 487 7.37 -24.59 14.37
C PRO A 487 7.50 -24.54 12.83
N SER A 488 8.48 -23.78 12.33
CA SER A 488 8.78 -23.75 10.89
C SER A 488 9.65 -24.93 10.44
N GLN A 489 10.28 -25.62 11.38
CA GLN A 489 11.06 -26.84 11.18
C GLN A 489 10.86 -27.77 12.37
N VAL A 490 10.79 -29.08 12.12
CA VAL A 490 10.79 -30.08 13.21
C VAL A 490 12.21 -30.15 13.79
N SER A 491 12.38 -29.69 15.03
CA SER A 491 13.69 -29.65 15.70
C SER A 491 14.19 -31.03 16.13
N GLY A 492 13.28 -31.99 16.35
CA GLY A 492 13.60 -33.30 16.93
C GLY A 492 13.95 -33.26 18.42
N LEU A 493 14.00 -32.06 19.00
CA LEU A 493 14.36 -31.83 20.40
C LEU A 493 13.14 -31.39 21.22
N PRO A 494 13.12 -31.68 22.52
CA PRO A 494 12.12 -31.12 23.41
C PRO A 494 12.13 -29.60 23.29
N THR A 495 10.94 -29.01 23.17
CA THR A 495 10.76 -27.60 22.80
C THR A 495 9.69 -26.97 23.69
N ARG A 496 9.92 -25.74 24.15
CA ARG A 496 8.96 -24.94 24.91
C ARG A 496 8.79 -23.56 24.27
N TYR A 497 7.62 -22.94 24.48
CA TYR A 497 7.31 -21.61 23.96
C TYR A 497 7.23 -20.59 25.09
N LEU A 498 7.89 -19.45 24.88
CA LEU A 498 7.77 -18.27 25.74
C LEU A 498 6.98 -17.21 24.98
N THR A 499 5.81 -16.84 25.50
CA THR A 499 4.85 -15.99 24.82
C THR A 499 4.45 -14.80 25.66
N SER A 500 4.50 -13.61 25.05
CA SER A 500 4.11 -12.36 25.68
C SER A 500 3.46 -11.42 24.67
N TYR A 501 2.66 -10.48 25.16
CA TYR A 501 2.10 -9.42 24.35
C TYR A 501 2.32 -8.08 25.03
N ARG A 502 2.38 -7.00 24.26
CA ARG A 502 2.34 -5.64 24.79
C ARG A 502 1.50 -4.75 23.90
N LYS A 503 0.73 -3.86 24.51
CA LYS A 503 0.08 -2.76 23.81
C LYS A 503 1.16 -1.77 23.36
N LYS A 504 1.18 -1.39 22.09
CA LYS A 504 2.04 -0.31 21.61
C LYS A 504 1.46 1.01 22.07
N THR A 505 2.17 1.70 22.95
CA THR A 505 1.90 3.10 23.23
C THR A 505 2.33 3.93 22.03
N VAL A 506 1.40 4.72 21.50
CA VAL A 506 1.73 5.80 20.58
C VAL A 506 2.44 6.87 21.43
N PRO A 507 3.69 7.28 21.12
CA PRO A 507 4.32 8.39 21.81
C PRO A 507 3.45 9.63 21.59
N GLY A 508 2.78 10.12 22.64
CA GLY A 508 1.97 11.34 22.62
C GLY A 508 0.60 11.27 23.29
N ALA A 509 0.09 10.10 23.69
CA ALA A 509 -1.31 9.98 24.15
C ALA A 509 -1.58 10.19 25.65
N ASP A 510 -0.59 10.19 26.55
CA ASP A 510 -0.84 10.42 27.99
C ASP A 510 0.30 11.19 28.65
N GLY A 511 0.09 12.49 28.86
CA GLY A 511 1.00 13.36 29.59
C GLY A 511 0.81 13.33 31.11
N GLN A 512 -0.20 12.65 31.66
CA GLN A 512 -0.47 12.69 33.10
C GLN A 512 -1.37 11.53 33.56
N ARG A 513 -0.77 10.34 33.61
CA ARG A 513 -0.98 9.29 34.64
C ARG A 513 -0.17 8.09 34.17
N MET A 514 0.94 7.82 34.84
CA MET A 514 1.61 6.53 34.76
C MET A 514 0.61 5.48 35.28
N SER A 515 -0.22 4.92 34.39
CA SER A 515 -0.99 3.73 34.71
C SER A 515 0.02 2.58 34.75
N PRO A 516 0.13 1.77 35.83
CA PRO A 516 1.22 0.79 36.03
C PRO A 516 1.26 -0.38 35.02
N SER A 517 0.40 -0.39 34.00
CA SER A 517 0.06 -1.56 33.19
C SER A 517 0.75 -1.66 31.82
N THR A 518 1.80 -0.88 31.56
CA THR A 518 2.54 -0.89 30.27
C THR A 518 3.73 -1.87 30.24
N GLY A 519 3.64 -2.97 30.98
CA GLY A 519 4.59 -4.09 30.89
C GLY A 519 4.26 -5.05 29.73
N PRO A 520 5.22 -5.88 29.27
CA PRO A 520 4.88 -7.08 28.51
C PRO A 520 4.07 -8.02 29.40
N TRP A 521 2.84 -8.29 29.00
CA TRP A 521 1.95 -9.22 29.70
C TRP A 521 2.22 -10.64 29.22
N PRO A 522 2.23 -11.64 30.12
CA PRO A 522 2.32 -13.03 29.70
C PRO A 522 1.10 -13.38 28.84
N CYS A 523 1.32 -14.14 27.78
CA CYS A 523 0.26 -14.69 26.93
C CYS A 523 0.21 -16.20 27.20
N PRO A 524 -0.41 -16.66 28.31
CA PRO A 524 -0.36 -18.07 28.70
C PRO A 524 -0.98 -18.95 27.62
N GLN A 525 -0.40 -20.14 27.43
CA GLN A 525 -0.92 -21.12 26.48
C GLN A 525 -2.26 -21.64 26.97
N ASP A 526 -3.28 -21.57 26.11
CA ASP A 526 -4.65 -21.97 26.40
C ASP A 526 -5.16 -22.98 25.35
N PRO A 527 -5.35 -24.27 25.74
CA PRO A 527 -5.02 -24.89 27.03
C PRO A 527 -3.49 -25.03 27.27
N PRO A 528 -3.02 -25.34 28.50
CA PRO A 528 -1.59 -25.51 28.79
C PRO A 528 -0.91 -26.51 27.84
N GLY A 529 0.17 -26.07 27.20
CA GLY A 529 0.88 -26.86 26.17
C GLY A 529 0.35 -26.71 24.74
N ALA A 530 -0.80 -26.06 24.52
CA ALA A 530 -1.29 -25.74 23.19
C ALA A 530 -0.49 -24.59 22.55
N ALA A 531 -0.26 -24.65 21.24
CA ALA A 531 0.37 -23.57 20.50
C ALA A 531 -0.61 -22.43 20.18
N ARG A 532 -1.34 -21.97 21.21
CA ARG A 532 -2.41 -20.97 21.16
C ARG A 532 -2.41 -20.15 22.43
N CYS A 533 -2.64 -18.85 22.31
CA CYS A 533 -2.96 -17.95 23.42
C CYS A 533 -4.15 -17.06 23.04
N VAL A 534 -4.98 -16.70 24.03
CA VAL A 534 -6.08 -15.75 23.89
C VAL A 534 -5.79 -14.49 24.71
N VAL A 535 -5.93 -13.33 24.09
CA VAL A 535 -5.82 -12.02 24.71
C VAL A 535 -7.23 -11.46 24.86
N HIS A 536 -7.62 -11.21 26.11
CA HIS A 536 -8.93 -10.67 26.48
C HIS A 536 -8.87 -9.17 26.75
N GLY A 537 -10.00 -8.48 26.59
CA GLY A 537 -10.10 -7.04 26.86
C GLY A 537 -9.20 -6.19 25.94
N ALA A 538 -8.97 -6.67 24.73
CA ALA A 538 -8.20 -5.96 23.73
C ALA A 538 -9.00 -4.77 23.20
N GLU A 539 -8.38 -3.60 23.15
CA GLU A 539 -8.97 -2.41 22.58
C GLU A 539 -8.87 -2.46 21.06
N PHE A 540 -10.02 -2.38 20.39
CA PHE A 540 -10.13 -2.51 18.95
C PHE A 540 -9.17 -1.62 18.14
N TRP A 541 -8.98 -0.37 18.58
CA TRP A 541 -8.14 0.62 17.89
C TRP A 541 -6.65 0.57 18.28
N SER A 542 -6.29 -0.33 19.19
CA SER A 542 -4.93 -0.45 19.70
C SER A 542 -4.10 -1.44 18.88
N GLN A 543 -2.80 -1.15 18.80
CA GLN A 543 -1.83 -2.08 18.24
C GLN A 543 -1.20 -2.90 19.35
N TYR A 544 -1.05 -4.20 19.11
CA TYR A 544 -0.43 -5.15 20.01
C TYR A 544 0.81 -5.73 19.33
N ARG A 545 1.90 -5.85 20.08
CA ARG A 545 3.09 -6.59 19.65
C ARG A 545 3.08 -7.93 20.37
N ILE A 546 2.93 -9.01 19.59
CA ILE A 546 3.00 -10.39 20.05
C ILE A 546 4.43 -10.88 19.89
N ASN A 547 4.95 -11.49 20.94
CA ASN A 547 6.25 -12.12 20.95
C ASN A 547 6.08 -13.61 21.23
N VAL A 548 6.48 -14.43 20.26
CA VAL A 548 6.55 -15.88 20.39
C VAL A 548 8.00 -16.31 20.22
N THR A 549 8.57 -16.87 21.28
CA THR A 549 9.93 -17.40 21.28
C THR A 549 9.89 -18.91 21.47
N GLU A 550 10.39 -19.63 20.47
CA GLU A 550 10.60 -21.07 20.52
C GLU A 550 11.98 -21.35 21.13
N VAL A 551 12.04 -22.20 22.16
CA VAL A 551 13.28 -22.49 22.90
C VAL A 551 13.49 -24.00 22.98
N ASN A 552 14.69 -24.43 22.61
CA ASN A 552 15.17 -25.80 22.78
C ASN A 552 16.62 -25.80 23.34
N PRO A 553 17.25 -26.97 23.58
CA PRO A 553 18.62 -27.04 24.10
C PRO A 553 19.70 -26.34 23.27
N LEU A 554 19.50 -26.24 21.95
CA LEU A 554 20.48 -25.70 21.01
C LEU A 554 20.30 -24.19 20.76
N GLY A 555 19.25 -23.57 21.31
CA GLY A 555 19.06 -22.13 21.22
C GLY A 555 17.61 -21.69 21.31
N ALA A 556 17.37 -20.45 20.90
CA ALA A 556 16.04 -19.85 20.86
C ALA A 556 15.85 -19.04 19.58
N SER A 557 14.62 -19.02 19.06
CA SER A 557 14.25 -18.21 17.91
C SER A 557 12.94 -17.49 18.13
N THR A 558 12.89 -16.22 17.74
CA THR A 558 11.79 -15.31 18.09
C THR A 558 11.09 -14.76 16.85
N ARG A 559 9.75 -14.78 16.88
CA ARG A 559 8.89 -14.03 15.97
C ARG A 559 8.20 -12.91 16.74
N LEU A 560 8.46 -11.68 16.31
CA LEU A 560 7.67 -10.51 16.69
C LEU A 560 6.62 -10.28 15.62
N LEU A 561 5.36 -10.19 16.02
CA LEU A 561 4.23 -9.91 15.13
C LEU A 561 3.45 -8.72 15.68
N ASP A 562 3.37 -7.66 14.90
CA ASP A 562 2.50 -6.52 15.20
C ASP A 562 1.11 -6.81 14.65
N VAL A 563 0.13 -6.84 15.53
CA VAL A 563 -1.28 -7.10 15.21
C VAL A 563 -2.14 -5.95 15.68
N SER A 564 -3.21 -5.71 14.94
CA SER A 564 -4.24 -4.74 15.30
C SER A 564 -5.57 -5.42 15.03
N LEU A 565 -6.53 -5.30 15.95
CA LEU A 565 -7.79 -6.05 15.87
C LEU A 565 -8.47 -5.83 14.53
N GLN A 566 -8.42 -4.61 13.98
CA GLN A 566 -9.01 -4.29 12.68
C GLN A 566 -8.45 -5.10 11.49
N ASN A 567 -7.23 -5.65 11.59
CA ASN A 567 -6.61 -6.42 10.51
C ASN A 567 -6.84 -7.92 10.68
N ILE A 568 -6.95 -8.38 11.93
CA ILE A 568 -7.10 -9.80 12.27
C ILE A 568 -8.55 -10.20 12.56
N LEU A 569 -9.48 -9.23 12.51
CA LEU A 569 -10.91 -9.48 12.66
C LEU A 569 -11.39 -10.42 11.56
N ARG A 570 -12.11 -11.45 11.97
CA ARG A 570 -12.77 -12.37 11.06
C ARG A 570 -13.93 -12.96 11.84
N PRO A 571 -15.16 -12.45 11.66
CA PRO A 571 -16.32 -12.96 12.38
C PRO A 571 -16.48 -14.46 12.20
N ASP A 572 -17.22 -15.11 13.10
CA ASP A 572 -17.72 -16.46 12.81
C ASP A 572 -18.84 -16.41 11.75
N PRO A 573 -19.15 -17.53 11.07
CA PRO A 573 -20.24 -17.57 10.09
C PRO A 573 -21.60 -17.21 10.72
N PRO A 574 -22.51 -16.54 9.98
CA PRO A 574 -23.87 -16.32 10.42
C PRO A 574 -24.58 -17.64 10.75
N GLN A 575 -25.53 -17.58 11.68
CA GLN A 575 -26.21 -18.75 12.20
C GLN A 575 -27.69 -18.75 11.79
N GLY A 576 -28.32 -19.93 11.85
CA GLY A 576 -29.76 -20.06 11.64
C GLY A 576 -30.25 -19.66 10.25
N LEU A 577 -29.45 -19.82 9.19
CA LEU A 577 -29.87 -19.56 7.81
C LEU A 577 -31.10 -20.41 7.45
N ARG A 578 -32.19 -19.75 7.08
CA ARG A 578 -33.45 -20.35 6.60
C ARG A 578 -33.73 -19.86 5.18
N VAL A 579 -34.30 -20.71 4.35
CA VAL A 579 -34.67 -20.38 2.97
C VAL A 579 -36.10 -20.86 2.72
N GLU A 580 -37.00 -19.95 2.43
CA GLU A 580 -38.44 -20.20 2.31
C GLU A 580 -38.96 -19.72 0.96
N SER A 581 -39.99 -20.39 0.43
CA SER A 581 -40.66 -19.97 -0.80
C SER A 581 -41.51 -18.72 -0.55
N VAL A 582 -41.52 -17.77 -1.48
CA VAL A 582 -42.44 -16.62 -1.40
C VAL A 582 -43.77 -16.98 -2.10
N PRO A 583 -44.90 -17.09 -1.38
CA PRO A 583 -46.17 -17.53 -1.97
C PRO A 583 -46.66 -16.61 -3.10
N GLY A 584 -47.06 -17.19 -4.24
CA GLY A 584 -47.55 -16.45 -5.40
C GLY A 584 -46.46 -15.87 -6.32
N TYR A 585 -45.18 -16.09 -6.00
CA TYR A 585 -44.04 -15.60 -6.78
C TYR A 585 -43.11 -16.76 -7.14
N PRO A 586 -43.27 -17.38 -8.32
CA PRO A 586 -42.60 -18.65 -8.63
C PRO A 586 -41.10 -18.54 -8.86
N ARG A 587 -40.54 -17.33 -8.88
CA ARG A 587 -39.09 -17.08 -9.01
C ARG A 587 -38.47 -16.44 -7.77
N ARG A 588 -39.13 -16.53 -6.62
CA ARG A 588 -38.68 -15.87 -5.39
C ARG A 588 -38.42 -16.82 -4.23
N LEU A 589 -37.29 -16.62 -3.56
CA LEU A 589 -36.93 -17.24 -2.29
C LEU A 589 -36.59 -16.15 -1.28
N HIS A 590 -37.11 -16.29 -0.06
CA HIS A 590 -36.72 -15.44 1.08
C HIS A 590 -35.70 -16.20 1.92
N ALA A 591 -34.53 -15.59 2.10
CA ALA A 591 -33.48 -16.12 2.96
C ALA A 591 -33.34 -15.23 4.19
N SER A 592 -33.24 -15.82 5.39
CA SER A 592 -33.04 -15.08 6.65
C SER A 592 -32.05 -15.77 7.58
N TRP A 593 -31.30 -15.01 8.37
CA TRP A 593 -30.27 -15.53 9.28
C TRP A 593 -30.09 -14.63 10.52
N THR A 594 -29.25 -15.07 11.45
CA THR A 594 -28.88 -14.30 12.66
C THR A 594 -27.38 -14.07 12.75
N TYR A 595 -27.00 -13.09 13.58
CA TYR A 595 -25.59 -12.83 13.90
C TYR A 595 -24.94 -14.06 14.56
N PRO A 596 -23.63 -14.27 14.38
CA PRO A 596 -22.90 -15.31 15.09
C PRO A 596 -22.98 -15.09 16.61
N ALA A 597 -23.08 -16.16 17.38
CA ALA A 597 -23.16 -16.08 18.85
C ALA A 597 -21.94 -15.42 19.51
N SER A 598 -20.77 -15.47 18.86
CA SER A 598 -19.54 -14.80 19.29
C SER A 598 -19.55 -13.29 19.05
N TRP A 599 -20.48 -12.77 18.24
CA TRP A 599 -20.51 -11.35 17.93
C TRP A 599 -21.27 -10.54 19.00
N PRO A 600 -20.71 -9.43 19.52
CA PRO A 600 -21.35 -8.66 20.57
C PRO A 600 -22.66 -8.02 20.08
N ARG A 601 -23.74 -8.16 20.86
CA ARG A 601 -25.05 -7.56 20.57
C ARG A 601 -25.10 -6.10 21.02
N GLN A 602 -24.24 -5.26 20.46
CA GLN A 602 -24.30 -3.82 20.67
C GLN A 602 -24.68 -3.11 19.37
N PRO A 603 -25.52 -2.06 19.40
CA PRO A 603 -26.04 -1.40 18.20
C PRO A 603 -24.94 -0.72 17.35
N HIS A 604 -23.74 -0.54 17.89
CA HIS A 604 -22.63 0.11 17.22
C HIS A 604 -21.70 -0.84 16.44
N PHE A 605 -21.86 -2.17 16.59
CA PHE A 605 -21.00 -3.17 15.94
C PHE A 605 -21.81 -4.04 14.97
N LEU A 606 -22.18 -3.44 13.83
CA LEU A 606 -22.95 -4.13 12.79
C LEU A 606 -22.04 -5.04 11.95
N LEU A 607 -22.63 -6.11 11.42
CA LEU A 607 -22.06 -6.94 10.36
C LEU A 607 -22.78 -6.59 9.05
N LYS A 608 -22.03 -6.66 7.96
CA LYS A 608 -22.58 -6.76 6.61
C LYS A 608 -22.45 -8.19 6.10
N PHE A 609 -23.30 -8.55 5.15
CA PHE A 609 -23.45 -9.92 4.70
C PHE A 609 -23.26 -10.01 3.19
N ARG A 610 -22.83 -11.18 2.75
CA ARG A 610 -22.92 -11.61 1.36
C ARG A 610 -23.57 -12.98 1.33
N LEU A 611 -24.47 -13.18 0.38
CA LEU A 611 -25.22 -14.40 0.21
C LEU A 611 -24.91 -14.98 -1.16
N GLN A 612 -24.69 -16.28 -1.19
CA GLN A 612 -24.52 -17.04 -2.41
C GLN A 612 -25.65 -18.04 -2.58
N TYR A 613 -26.18 -18.15 -3.78
CA TYR A 613 -27.20 -19.13 -4.13
C TYR A 613 -26.92 -19.76 -5.50
N ARG A 614 -27.36 -21.01 -5.66
CA ARG A 614 -27.32 -21.72 -6.95
C ARG A 614 -28.42 -22.78 -7.03
N PRO A 615 -28.96 -23.07 -8.22
CA PRO A 615 -29.77 -24.27 -8.43
C PRO A 615 -28.96 -25.54 -8.11
N ALA A 616 -29.62 -26.57 -7.57
CA ALA A 616 -28.98 -27.85 -7.21
C ALA A 616 -28.10 -28.45 -8.33
N GLN A 617 -28.54 -28.27 -9.57
CA GLN A 617 -27.95 -28.86 -10.77
C GLN A 617 -26.88 -27.97 -11.44
N HIS A 618 -26.67 -26.75 -10.94
CA HIS A 618 -25.72 -25.80 -11.53
C HIS A 618 -24.46 -25.66 -10.65
N PRO A 619 -23.24 -25.66 -11.22
CA PRO A 619 -22.00 -25.56 -10.44
C PRO A 619 -21.65 -24.13 -10.01
N ALA A 620 -22.08 -23.10 -10.73
CA ALA A 620 -21.75 -21.72 -10.43
C ALA A 620 -22.70 -21.09 -9.40
N TRP A 621 -22.14 -20.26 -8.54
CA TRP A 621 -22.86 -19.49 -7.51
C TRP A 621 -23.17 -18.07 -8.01
N SER A 622 -24.41 -17.64 -7.87
CA SER A 622 -24.80 -16.24 -7.89
C SER A 622 -24.51 -15.62 -6.53
N THR A 623 -24.08 -14.35 -6.48
CA THR A 623 -23.74 -13.66 -5.23
C THR A 623 -24.52 -12.34 -5.14
N VAL A 624 -25.08 -12.06 -3.98
CA VAL A 624 -25.74 -10.79 -3.63
C VAL A 624 -25.23 -10.29 -2.29
N GLU A 625 -25.32 -8.98 -2.04
CA GLU A 625 -24.92 -8.34 -0.79
C GLU A 625 -26.15 -7.77 -0.08
N PRO A 626 -26.75 -8.50 0.87
CA PRO A 626 -27.95 -8.07 1.57
C PRO A 626 -27.74 -6.85 2.44
N ALA A 627 -28.74 -5.97 2.51
CA ALA A 627 -28.71 -4.77 3.36
C ALA A 627 -28.92 -5.08 4.86
N GLY A 628 -29.43 -6.27 5.18
CA GLY A 628 -29.79 -6.68 6.54
C GLY A 628 -29.62 -8.16 6.80
N LEU A 629 -30.46 -8.71 7.68
CA LEU A 629 -30.46 -10.13 8.08
C LEU A 629 -31.35 -11.03 7.23
N GLU A 630 -31.89 -10.47 6.15
CA GLU A 630 -32.75 -11.17 5.21
C GLU A 630 -32.50 -10.66 3.79
N GLU A 631 -32.81 -11.49 2.80
CA GLU A 631 -32.70 -11.18 1.38
C GLU A 631 -33.78 -11.91 0.58
N VAL A 632 -34.34 -11.25 -0.42
CA VAL A 632 -35.29 -11.89 -1.35
C VAL A 632 -34.60 -12.11 -2.69
N ILE A 633 -34.22 -13.36 -2.95
CA ILE A 633 -33.70 -13.79 -4.25
C ILE A 633 -34.85 -13.68 -5.26
N THR A 634 -34.68 -12.91 -6.35
CA THR A 634 -35.78 -12.59 -7.30
C THR A 634 -35.71 -13.31 -8.64
N ASP A 635 -34.60 -14.00 -8.90
CA ASP A 635 -34.27 -14.71 -10.13
C ASP A 635 -34.10 -16.22 -9.89
N ALA A 636 -34.66 -16.75 -8.79
CA ALA A 636 -34.62 -18.19 -8.52
C ALA A 636 -35.37 -18.97 -9.60
N VAL A 637 -34.86 -20.14 -9.97
CA VAL A 637 -35.49 -20.98 -11.00
C VAL A 637 -36.73 -21.68 -10.43
N ALA A 638 -37.89 -21.41 -11.01
CA ALA A 638 -39.16 -21.96 -10.55
C ALA A 638 -39.14 -23.49 -10.44
N GLY A 639 -39.61 -24.02 -9.31
CA GLY A 639 -39.71 -25.45 -9.05
C GLY A 639 -38.39 -26.20 -8.83
N LEU A 640 -37.22 -25.55 -8.92
CA LEU A 640 -35.92 -26.19 -8.64
C LEU A 640 -35.41 -25.87 -7.23
N PRO A 641 -34.86 -26.84 -6.49
CA PRO A 641 -34.18 -26.58 -5.22
C PRO A 641 -32.93 -25.73 -5.42
N HIS A 642 -32.73 -24.74 -4.56
CA HIS A 642 -31.54 -23.88 -4.54
C HIS A 642 -30.78 -24.08 -3.23
N ALA A 643 -29.47 -24.27 -3.34
CA ALA A 643 -28.55 -24.18 -2.21
C ALA A 643 -28.24 -22.72 -1.95
N VAL A 644 -28.26 -22.31 -0.68
CA VAL A 644 -27.97 -20.95 -0.24
C VAL A 644 -26.97 -20.99 0.92
N ARG A 645 -26.01 -20.06 0.92
CA ARG A 645 -25.05 -19.88 2.02
C ARG A 645 -24.76 -18.41 2.23
N VAL A 646 -24.50 -18.01 3.47
CA VAL A 646 -24.25 -16.62 3.85
C VAL A 646 -22.91 -16.49 4.57
N SER A 647 -22.23 -15.36 4.38
CA SER A 647 -20.97 -15.01 5.05
C SER A 647 -21.09 -13.59 5.59
N ALA A 648 -20.40 -13.31 6.69
CA ALA A 648 -20.40 -12.03 7.37
C ALA A 648 -19.02 -11.39 7.35
N ARG A 649 -19.02 -10.06 7.34
CA ARG A 649 -17.85 -9.24 7.60
C ARG A 649 -18.29 -8.08 8.46
N ASP A 650 -17.35 -7.52 9.19
CA ASP A 650 -17.56 -6.25 9.85
C ASP A 650 -18.13 -5.18 8.90
N PHE A 651 -19.10 -4.39 9.39
CA PHE A 651 -19.76 -3.36 8.60
C PHE A 651 -18.81 -2.24 8.15
N LEU A 652 -17.76 -1.95 8.94
CA LEU A 652 -16.72 -0.98 8.58
C LEU A 652 -15.60 -1.59 7.73
N ASP A 653 -15.80 -2.80 7.19
CA ASP A 653 -14.81 -3.56 6.43
C ASP A 653 -13.54 -3.93 7.18
N ALA A 654 -13.55 -3.88 8.52
CA ALA A 654 -12.44 -4.40 9.31
C ALA A 654 -12.28 -5.91 9.09
N GLY A 655 -11.03 -6.35 8.90
CA GLY A 655 -10.70 -7.75 8.82
C GLY A 655 -11.15 -8.44 7.54
N THR A 656 -11.48 -9.72 7.61
CA THR A 656 -11.84 -10.57 6.46
C THR A 656 -13.22 -11.20 6.60
N TRP A 657 -13.78 -11.65 5.48
CA TRP A 657 -15.04 -12.41 5.46
C TRP A 657 -14.91 -13.69 6.30
N SER A 658 -15.97 -13.99 7.05
CA SER A 658 -16.13 -15.26 7.74
C SER A 658 -16.16 -16.43 6.76
N ALA A 659 -15.98 -17.65 7.26
CA ALA A 659 -16.33 -18.82 6.46
C ALA A 659 -17.83 -18.76 6.09
N TRP A 660 -18.22 -19.47 5.03
CA TRP A 660 -19.64 -19.59 4.68
C TRP A 660 -20.38 -20.34 5.79
N SER A 661 -21.63 -19.95 6.03
CA SER A 661 -22.56 -20.73 6.84
C SER A 661 -22.74 -22.13 6.24
N PRO A 662 -23.20 -23.12 7.03
CA PRO A 662 -23.77 -24.33 6.47
C PRO A 662 -24.81 -24.00 5.39
N GLU A 663 -24.85 -24.81 4.34
CA GLU A 663 -25.80 -24.62 3.24
C GLU A 663 -27.23 -24.89 3.71
N ALA A 664 -28.14 -23.98 3.37
CA ALA A 664 -29.58 -24.16 3.54
C ALA A 664 -30.23 -24.32 2.16
N TRP A 665 -31.36 -25.02 2.11
CA TRP A 665 -32.04 -25.36 0.86
C TRP A 665 -33.47 -24.82 0.85
N GLY A 666 -33.90 -24.30 -0.30
CA GLY A 666 -35.28 -23.87 -0.52
C GLY A 666 -35.70 -24.06 -1.98
N THR A 667 -37.00 -24.27 -2.21
CA THR A 667 -37.59 -24.46 -3.54
C THR A 667 -38.65 -23.38 -3.76
N PRO A 668 -38.57 -22.57 -4.84
CA PRO A 668 -39.59 -21.55 -5.12
C PRO A 668 -40.98 -22.16 -5.30
N SER A 669 -42.03 -21.38 -4.97
CA SER A 669 -43.41 -21.81 -5.15
C SER A 669 -43.70 -22.10 -6.64
N THR A 670 -44.61 -23.04 -6.93
CA THR A 670 -45.08 -23.30 -8.30
C THR A 670 -46.41 -22.61 -8.60
N ASP A 671 -47.03 -21.94 -7.63
CA ASP A 671 -48.34 -21.29 -7.79
C ASP A 671 -48.20 -19.86 -8.35
N HIS A 672 -48.83 -19.63 -9.51
CA HIS A 672 -49.17 -18.30 -10.02
C HIS A 672 -50.49 -17.85 -9.37
N ARG A 673 -50.50 -16.76 -8.58
CA ARG A 673 -51.72 -16.06 -8.10
C ARG A 673 -52.52 -15.50 -9.30
N ASP A 674 -53.83 -15.23 -9.31
CA ASP A 674 -55.05 -15.46 -8.49
C ASP A 674 -56.21 -14.88 -9.37
N PRO A 675 -57.37 -15.53 -9.60
CA PRO A 675 -58.39 -15.15 -10.62
C PRO A 675 -59.03 -13.75 -10.53
N LEU A 676 -58.78 -12.97 -9.47
CA LEU A 676 -59.40 -11.65 -9.27
C LEU A 676 -58.83 -10.55 -10.18
N GLU A 677 -57.57 -10.63 -10.64
CA GLU A 677 -57.00 -9.63 -11.56
C GLU A 677 -57.45 -9.82 -13.03
N GLN A 678 -57.77 -11.05 -13.47
CA GLN A 678 -58.29 -11.27 -14.83
C GLN A 678 -59.68 -10.65 -15.05
N MET A 679 -60.50 -10.58 -14.01
CA MET A 679 -61.82 -9.96 -14.08
C MET A 679 -61.75 -8.42 -14.18
N ALA A 680 -60.74 -7.79 -13.58
CA ALA A 680 -60.54 -6.34 -13.66
C ALA A 680 -60.11 -5.87 -15.07
N VAL A 681 -59.30 -6.68 -15.76
CA VAL A 681 -58.84 -6.41 -17.14
C VAL A 681 -59.97 -6.62 -18.16
N LEU A 682 -60.83 -7.63 -17.96
CA LEU A 682 -61.99 -7.85 -18.83
C LEU A 682 -63.07 -6.77 -18.66
N ALA A 683 -63.30 -6.29 -17.43
CA ALA A 683 -64.25 -5.20 -17.17
C ALA A 683 -63.80 -3.86 -17.79
N SER A 684 -62.50 -3.57 -17.78
CA SER A 684 -61.95 -2.35 -18.37
C SER A 684 -61.97 -2.38 -19.91
N LEU A 685 -61.68 -3.53 -20.54
CA LEU A 685 -61.80 -3.68 -22.01
C LEU A 685 -63.25 -3.55 -22.53
N GLY A 686 -64.25 -3.98 -21.76
CA GLY A 686 -65.66 -3.84 -22.12
C GLY A 686 -66.16 -2.38 -22.14
N ILE A 687 -65.68 -1.55 -21.20
CA ILE A 687 -66.08 -0.14 -21.07
C ILE A 687 -65.51 0.70 -22.22
N PHE A 688 -64.26 0.45 -22.63
CA PHE A 688 -63.64 1.16 -23.76
C PHE A 688 -64.29 0.84 -25.10
N SER A 689 -64.77 -0.40 -25.30
CA SER A 689 -65.45 -0.81 -26.53
C SER A 689 -66.85 -0.17 -26.67
N PHE A 690 -67.56 0.00 -25.55
CA PHE A 690 -68.89 0.62 -25.55
C PHE A 690 -68.85 2.14 -25.80
N LEU A 691 -67.85 2.84 -25.25
CA LEU A 691 -67.64 4.27 -25.48
C LEU A 691 -67.22 4.59 -26.92
N GLY A 692 -66.42 3.73 -27.55
CA GLY A 692 -66.03 3.87 -28.96
C GLY A 692 -67.20 3.71 -29.94
N LEU A 693 -68.08 2.75 -29.68
CA LEU A 693 -69.29 2.53 -30.50
C LEU A 693 -70.32 3.67 -30.36
N ALA A 694 -70.48 4.22 -29.15
CA ALA A 694 -71.37 5.37 -28.92
C ALA A 694 -70.86 6.64 -29.62
N ALA A 695 -69.55 6.90 -29.60
CA ALA A 695 -68.94 8.05 -30.30
C ALA A 695 -69.04 7.92 -31.83
N GLY A 696 -68.85 6.70 -32.37
CA GLY A 696 -69.01 6.44 -33.80
C GLY A 696 -70.45 6.61 -34.30
N ALA A 697 -71.44 6.17 -33.52
CA ALA A 697 -72.85 6.34 -33.86
C ALA A 697 -73.31 7.82 -33.84
N LEU A 698 -72.80 8.61 -32.89
CA LEU A 698 -73.04 10.05 -32.81
C LEU A 698 -72.42 10.81 -34.00
N ALA A 699 -71.20 10.46 -34.40
CA ALA A 699 -70.53 11.06 -35.55
C ALA A 699 -71.25 10.73 -36.88
N LEU A 700 -71.72 9.50 -37.06
CA LEU A 700 -72.45 9.07 -38.25
C LEU A 700 -73.84 9.74 -38.34
N GLY A 701 -74.51 9.92 -37.19
CA GLY A 701 -75.79 10.65 -37.10
C GLY A 701 -75.65 12.14 -37.41
N LEU A 702 -74.54 12.77 -37.03
CA LEU A 702 -74.25 14.17 -37.36
C LEU A 702 -73.94 14.35 -38.85
N TRP A 703 -73.21 13.41 -39.46
CA TRP A 703 -72.85 13.42 -40.87
C TRP A 703 -74.07 13.27 -41.80
N LEU A 704 -75.03 12.42 -41.41
CA LEU A 704 -76.28 12.22 -42.16
C LEU A 704 -77.24 13.42 -42.09
N ARG A 705 -77.15 14.27 -41.06
CA ARG A 705 -77.99 15.48 -40.91
C ARG A 705 -77.50 16.71 -41.66
N LEU A 706 -76.23 16.74 -42.10
CA LEU A 706 -75.59 17.92 -42.68
C LEU A 706 -75.44 17.87 -44.21
N ARG A 707 -76.28 17.10 -44.92
CA ARG A 707 -76.29 17.04 -46.40
C ARG A 707 -77.16 18.15 -47.00
N PRO A 708 -76.60 19.16 -47.72
CA PRO A 708 -77.39 20.00 -48.63
C PRO A 708 -77.52 19.28 -49.98
N GLY A 709 -78.73 19.28 -50.54
CA GLY A 709 -79.02 18.65 -51.83
C GLY A 709 -78.70 19.54 -53.04
N GLY A 710 -78.55 18.90 -54.21
CA GLY A 710 -78.83 19.51 -55.52
C GLY A 710 -77.67 19.67 -56.51
N LYS A 711 -77.61 18.73 -57.47
CA LYS A 711 -77.46 18.85 -58.95
C LYS A 711 -76.43 19.77 -59.63
N ASP A 712 -75.61 19.10 -60.47
CA ASP A 712 -75.34 19.31 -61.92
C ASP A 712 -73.84 19.30 -62.30
N GLY A 713 -73.49 18.53 -63.36
CA GLY A 713 -72.11 18.27 -63.87
C GLY A 713 -71.54 19.40 -64.76
N PRO A 714 -70.57 19.17 -65.67
CA PRO A 714 -69.98 17.90 -66.16
C PRO A 714 -68.43 17.89 -66.45
N GLN A 715 -67.99 16.78 -67.08
CA GLN A 715 -66.85 16.55 -68.01
C GLN A 715 -65.49 15.95 -67.56
N LYS A 716 -65.16 14.82 -68.22
CA LYS A 716 -63.87 14.09 -68.44
C LYS A 716 -62.97 14.84 -69.46
N PRO A 717 -61.73 14.42 -69.86
CA PRO A 717 -60.99 13.13 -69.73
C PRO A 717 -59.52 13.33 -69.22
N GLY A 718 -58.59 12.39 -69.05
CA GLY A 718 -58.33 10.98 -69.38
C GLY A 718 -56.83 10.86 -69.73
N PHE A 719 -56.05 9.92 -69.19
CA PHE A 719 -54.69 9.61 -69.69
C PHE A 719 -54.22 8.19 -69.33
N LEU A 720 -53.74 7.46 -70.35
CA LEU A 720 -52.97 6.21 -70.31
C LEU A 720 -51.48 6.55 -70.42
N ALA A 721 -50.60 5.76 -69.80
CA ALA A 721 -49.15 5.78 -70.02
C ALA A 721 -48.60 4.34 -70.16
N PRO A 722 -47.64 4.06 -71.07
CA PRO A 722 -47.12 2.71 -71.34
C PRO A 722 -45.76 2.39 -70.69
N MET A 723 -45.44 1.09 -70.68
CA MET A 723 -44.21 0.40 -70.23
C MET A 723 -42.95 0.69 -71.07
N ILE A 724 -41.75 0.37 -70.52
CA ILE A 724 -40.56 -0.24 -71.19
C ILE A 724 -39.46 -0.59 -70.12
N PRO A 725 -38.53 -1.56 -70.36
CA PRO A 725 -38.22 -2.68 -69.46
C PRO A 725 -36.76 -2.78 -68.92
N VAL A 726 -36.50 -3.91 -68.22
CA VAL A 726 -35.29 -4.36 -67.51
C VAL A 726 -34.27 -5.06 -68.42
N ASP A 727 -32.96 -4.88 -68.16
CA ASP A 727 -31.93 -5.87 -68.50
C ASP A 727 -30.68 -5.83 -67.58
N LYS A 728 -30.32 -7.03 -67.08
CA LYS A 728 -28.99 -7.63 -66.70
C LYS A 728 -28.18 -7.26 -65.41
N LEU A 729 -27.94 -8.35 -64.63
CA LEU A 729 -26.98 -8.68 -63.53
C LEU A 729 -25.47 -8.47 -63.88
N PRO A 730 -24.47 -8.47 -62.94
CA PRO A 730 -24.19 -9.42 -61.82
C PRO A 730 -23.71 -8.72 -60.51
N GLY A 731 -23.33 -9.33 -59.37
CA GLY A 731 -23.03 -10.69 -58.91
C GLY A 731 -22.66 -10.63 -57.40
N ALA A 732 -22.64 -11.79 -56.73
CA ALA A 732 -22.35 -11.97 -55.30
C ALA A 732 -20.84 -11.79 -54.97
N PRO A 733 -20.43 -11.71 -53.68
CA PRO A 733 -20.23 -12.94 -52.89
C PRO A 733 -20.65 -12.86 -51.41
N ASN A 734 -20.91 -14.04 -50.84
CA ASN A 734 -21.06 -14.30 -49.39
C ASN A 734 -19.71 -14.65 -48.76
N LEU A 735 -19.58 -14.37 -47.45
CA LEU A 735 -19.42 -15.42 -46.42
C LEU A 735 -19.86 -14.89 -45.05
#